data_AF-A0A418KLR2-F1
#
_entry.id   AF-A0A418KLR2-F1
#
_cell.length_a   1.000
_cell.length_b   1.000
_cell.length_c   1.000
_cell.angle_alpha   90.00
_cell.angle_beta   90.00
_cell.angle_gamma   90.00
#
_symmetry.space_group_name_H-M   'P 1'
#
loop_
_entity.id
_entity.type
_entity.pdbx_description
1 polymer ?
#
loop_
_entity_poly.entity_id
_entity_poly.type
_entity_poly.pdbx_seq_one_letter_code
_entity_poly.pdbx_strand_id
1 'polypeptide(L)'
;MTAVDLGGTWSVREALGDTWQWYVDQPVTARNNAGDAAAAAAPAPGWLPARVPGAVIGDLHRAGELPDPYVGRNSRAAEWVSTRSWVYRRSFALPALADGERAALCLDGVDPGGTVYVDGVRVGVVGGLYRAARFDVTALVAGGGEHRLAVVVDPAPATQPQVGRTDLVRVHAPRMGYGWDFCPRLVHQGIWRGVRLEVGTALVEELSVRPVVSEDLAAATVHVSGRVSGASAAAVEVRLDGDVVAAGPVEVDAGGALHGAVAVPQPALWWPNGLGEQPLYEVVVRAGAASRHVVTGFRHVRMVANEAAPDEALPYTAVVNDRRVELTGWNWAPADALYGEIAVAKVEHLVELARRSGARLLRVWGGGLVETPEFYAACDRAGLLVWQEFSQSSSGMQSAPSHDPAFVAHLRAEAAAVVPGRTHHPSLLLWGGGNELEDDAGPLSDDRSPALAALHEEVERLDPGRPWLPTSPTGPSFHFRDGGHDVHGPWEHQGLTAHYTLYNGGTALAHTEFGVEGMANRRLWTALVPPADRWPVGRENPVYRHLGDWWNNAALVRESFGGRLTTPDEFRRASQFLQAAGLAYAVEADRRRWPRASMVLPWQLAESYPSAWCTAVVDHAGEPKPAYHAVARAFAPERVTARLDRLAFDGAPVEVEAWLWSGPGRAPGGTVIARLRSAYGEVLVEEQWPVADPVDVPRAIGRLTASSQAGLVLAELTWADADGTLIDRECLPLSTASDLTPLLDLEPAKLSFHVEHSGASVEVAHVGGPAVIGLRLSDDRPPESTGWALVDGDPRPLLPGERRRFAVEWRHDTGPRRLLLESWNTQPSDLELA
;
A
#
# COMPACT_ATOMS: atom_id res chain seq x y z
N MET A 1 2.57 32.42 16.21
CA MET A 1 3.70 31.54 15.86
C MET A 1 3.86 31.57 14.34
N THR A 2 5.08 31.76 13.86
CA THR A 2 5.45 31.66 12.43
C THR A 2 6.25 30.38 12.24
N ALA A 3 5.92 29.59 11.22
CA ALA A 3 6.71 28.43 10.82
C ALA A 3 7.38 28.71 9.47
N VAL A 4 8.70 28.64 9.41
CA VAL A 4 9.49 28.76 8.19
C VAL A 4 9.84 27.35 7.72
N ASP A 5 9.33 26.96 6.55
CA ASP A 5 9.69 25.69 5.93
C ASP A 5 11.14 25.74 5.44
N LEU A 6 11.96 24.81 5.94
CA LEU A 6 13.36 24.64 5.57
C LEU A 6 13.57 23.42 4.65
N GLY A 7 12.51 22.83 4.11
CA GLY A 7 12.54 21.83 3.05
C GLY A 7 12.86 22.40 1.66
N GLY A 8 12.86 21.54 0.64
CA GLY A 8 13.19 21.87 -0.75
C GLY A 8 14.67 21.65 -1.08
N THR A 9 15.31 22.65 -1.70
CA THR A 9 16.69 22.53 -2.19
C THR A 9 17.74 22.62 -1.08
N TRP A 10 18.59 21.61 -1.03
CA TRP A 10 19.75 21.51 -0.14
C TRP A 10 20.99 21.19 -0.96
N SER A 11 22.12 21.06 -0.28
CA SER A 11 23.31 20.44 -0.84
C SER A 11 23.74 19.26 0.00
N VAL A 12 24.28 18.21 -0.63
CA VAL A 12 24.76 17.00 0.03
C VAL A 12 26.21 16.72 -0.36
N ARG A 13 26.97 16.14 0.57
CA ARG A 13 28.36 15.73 0.33
C ARG A 13 28.73 14.48 1.13
N GLU A 14 29.46 13.58 0.50
CA GLU A 14 30.04 12.39 1.16
C GLU A 14 31.07 12.81 2.21
N ALA A 15 31.03 12.16 3.38
CA ALA A 15 32.06 12.21 4.40
C ALA A 15 32.63 10.82 4.72
N LEU A 16 33.96 10.73 4.70
CA LEU A 16 34.73 9.56 5.11
C LEU A 16 35.34 9.81 6.50
N GLY A 17 35.04 8.94 7.46
CA GLY A 17 35.47 9.14 8.86
C GLY A 17 35.08 10.52 9.38
N ASP A 18 36.02 11.24 9.98
CA ASP A 18 35.76 12.55 10.59
C ASP A 18 35.83 13.75 9.62
N THR A 19 35.93 13.51 8.30
CA THR A 19 36.00 14.60 7.31
C THR A 19 34.75 15.48 7.26
N TRP A 20 33.62 15.01 7.83
CA TRP A 20 32.41 15.82 8.00
C TRP A 20 32.67 17.11 8.79
N GLN A 21 33.65 17.12 9.71
CA GLN A 21 34.00 18.31 10.51
C GLN A 21 34.42 19.50 9.64
N TRP A 22 35.05 19.23 8.50
CA TRP A 22 35.43 20.28 7.54
C TRP A 22 34.22 20.84 6.81
N TYR A 23 33.16 20.05 6.62
CA TYR A 23 32.02 20.41 5.78
C TYR A 23 30.90 21.12 6.52
N VAL A 24 30.82 20.93 7.84
CA VAL A 24 29.85 21.60 8.71
C VAL A 24 30.06 23.11 8.71
N ASP A 25 31.30 23.58 8.91
CA ASP A 25 31.57 24.99 9.16
C ASP A 25 32.40 25.71 8.07
N GLN A 26 33.21 24.99 7.29
CA GLN A 26 34.04 25.66 6.28
C GLN A 26 33.33 25.83 4.93
N PRO A 27 33.57 26.93 4.20
CA PRO A 27 33.17 27.08 2.80
C PRO A 27 34.08 26.22 1.92
N VAL A 28 34.03 24.89 2.08
CA VAL A 28 34.79 23.96 1.23
C VAL A 28 34.05 23.84 -0.10
N THR A 29 34.56 24.50 -1.14
CA THR A 29 33.97 24.49 -2.49
C THR A 29 34.55 23.40 -3.41
N ALA A 30 35.65 22.73 -3.03
CA ALA A 30 36.30 21.69 -3.83
C ALA A 30 36.47 20.36 -3.07
N ARG A 31 36.61 19.23 -3.79
CA ARG A 31 37.18 17.99 -3.24
C ARG A 31 38.67 18.26 -2.98
N ASN A 32 39.16 18.00 -1.77
CA ASN A 32 40.60 17.93 -1.52
C ASN A 32 41.14 16.78 -2.37
N ASN A 33 41.79 17.06 -3.50
CA ASN A 33 42.72 16.13 -4.11
C ASN A 33 43.90 16.91 -4.69
N ALA A 34 45.07 16.31 -4.49
CA ALA A 34 46.39 16.79 -4.86
C ALA A 34 46.40 17.60 -6.16
N GLY A 35 47.00 18.78 -6.09
CA GLY A 35 47.35 19.56 -7.26
C GLY A 35 48.25 18.76 -8.22
N ASP A 36 48.06 19.05 -9.50
CA ASP A 36 49.07 19.05 -10.58
C ASP A 36 49.56 17.73 -11.19
N ALA A 37 48.83 16.61 -11.10
CA ALA A 37 49.22 15.40 -11.84
C ALA A 37 48.06 14.55 -12.40
N ALA A 38 47.17 15.12 -13.21
CA ALA A 38 46.40 14.37 -14.22
C ALA A 38 45.68 15.32 -15.20
N ALA A 39 46.36 15.70 -16.28
CA ALA A 39 45.71 16.31 -17.43
C ALA A 39 44.86 15.26 -18.16
N ALA A 40 43.60 15.06 -17.72
CA ALA A 40 42.47 14.48 -18.48
C ALA A 40 41.23 14.12 -17.62
N ALA A 41 41.16 14.50 -16.34
CA ALA A 41 39.95 14.28 -15.54
C ALA A 41 39.04 15.52 -15.60
N ALA A 42 37.78 15.35 -16.03
CA ALA A 42 36.76 16.38 -15.86
C ALA A 42 36.66 16.78 -14.37
N PRO A 43 36.43 18.06 -14.03
CA PRO A 43 36.32 18.50 -12.64
C PRO A 43 35.12 17.80 -11.97
N ALA A 44 35.38 16.90 -11.02
CA ALA A 44 34.34 16.26 -10.22
C ALA A 44 33.71 17.30 -9.25
N PRO A 45 32.38 17.37 -9.08
CA PRO A 45 31.77 18.44 -8.32
C PRO A 45 32.05 18.33 -6.82
N GLY A 46 32.11 19.49 -6.14
CA GLY A 46 32.13 19.61 -4.69
C GLY A 46 30.80 19.19 -4.05
N TRP A 47 30.04 20.14 -3.53
CA TRP A 47 28.69 19.90 -3.00
C TRP A 47 27.72 19.52 -4.14
N LEU A 48 26.92 18.47 -3.94
CA LEU A 48 25.91 18.04 -4.91
C LEU A 48 24.54 18.64 -4.56
N PRO A 49 23.68 18.98 -5.54
CA PRO A 49 22.30 19.36 -5.26
C PRO A 49 21.55 18.23 -4.55
N ALA A 50 20.73 18.59 -3.55
CA ALA A 50 19.95 17.63 -2.78
C ALA A 50 18.52 18.11 -2.57
N ARG A 51 17.61 17.18 -2.25
CA ARG A 51 16.22 17.49 -1.87
C ARG A 51 15.94 17.01 -0.44
N VAL A 52 15.15 17.81 0.28
CA VAL A 52 14.64 17.46 1.62
C VAL A 52 13.14 17.77 1.66
N PRO A 53 12.26 16.81 1.97
CA PRO A 53 12.54 15.38 2.14
C PRO A 53 13.22 14.74 0.92
N GLY A 54 14.05 13.72 1.17
CA GLY A 54 14.74 13.00 0.09
C GLY A 54 15.65 11.88 0.61
N ALA A 55 16.29 11.20 -0.35
CA ALA A 55 17.25 10.14 -0.10
C ALA A 55 18.57 10.42 -0.83
N VAL A 56 19.70 10.07 -0.21
CA VAL A 56 21.04 10.24 -0.78
C VAL A 56 21.15 9.53 -2.14
N ILE A 57 20.61 8.32 -2.27
CA ILE A 57 20.62 7.58 -3.55
C ILE A 57 19.89 8.37 -4.64
N GLY A 58 18.75 8.97 -4.31
CA GLY A 58 17.99 9.83 -5.23
C GLY A 58 18.76 11.09 -5.60
N ASP A 59 19.46 11.71 -4.64
CA ASP A 59 20.32 12.87 -4.88
C ASP A 59 21.50 12.55 -5.81
N LEU A 60 22.20 11.42 -5.57
CA LEU A 60 23.30 10.96 -6.41
C LEU A 60 22.85 10.62 -7.83
N HIS A 61 21.69 9.97 -7.96
CA HIS A 61 21.11 9.69 -9.27
C HIS A 61 20.80 10.99 -10.04
N ARG A 62 20.11 11.96 -9.41
CA ARG A 62 19.84 13.28 -10.00
C ARG A 62 21.10 14.04 -10.39
N ALA A 63 22.19 13.86 -9.64
CA ALA A 63 23.49 14.47 -9.93
C ALA A 63 24.28 13.73 -11.04
N GLY A 64 23.81 12.57 -11.51
CA GLY A 64 24.51 11.74 -12.51
C GLY A 64 25.67 10.91 -11.95
N GLU A 65 25.79 10.82 -10.63
CA GLU A 65 26.82 10.01 -9.94
C GLU A 65 26.43 8.53 -9.83
N LEU A 66 25.13 8.23 -9.92
CA LEU A 66 24.59 6.86 -9.99
C LEU A 66 23.67 6.70 -11.21
N PRO A 67 23.71 5.54 -11.89
CA PRO A 67 22.67 5.18 -12.84
C PRO A 67 21.33 5.04 -12.11
N ASP A 68 20.22 5.05 -12.85
CA ASP A 68 18.90 4.79 -12.26
C ASP A 68 18.91 3.41 -11.56
N PRO A 69 18.70 3.36 -10.22
CA PRO A 69 18.79 2.13 -9.44
C PRO A 69 17.70 1.11 -9.76
N TYR A 70 16.63 1.52 -10.46
CA TYR A 70 15.51 0.67 -10.81
C TYR A 70 15.68 -0.07 -12.14
N VAL A 71 16.65 0.33 -12.97
CA VAL A 71 16.86 -0.30 -14.30
C VAL A 71 17.79 -1.51 -14.21
N GLY A 72 17.36 -2.64 -14.77
CA GLY A 72 18.15 -3.86 -14.91
C GLY A 72 18.69 -4.39 -13.59
N ARG A 73 19.98 -4.16 -13.33
CA ARG A 73 20.67 -4.56 -12.08
C ARG A 73 21.42 -3.41 -11.42
N ASN A 74 21.04 -2.17 -11.75
CA ASN A 74 21.76 -0.97 -11.39
C ASN A 74 21.74 -0.65 -9.89
N SER A 75 20.77 -1.18 -9.13
CA SER A 75 20.72 -1.03 -7.67
C SER A 75 22.05 -1.43 -6.99
N ARG A 76 22.78 -2.40 -7.56
CA ARG A 76 24.11 -2.83 -7.09
C ARG A 76 25.14 -1.71 -7.07
N ALA A 77 25.03 -0.73 -7.97
CA ALA A 77 25.93 0.43 -8.00
C ALA A 77 25.73 1.37 -6.80
N ALA A 78 24.58 1.29 -6.12
CA ALA A 78 24.24 2.13 -4.97
C ALA A 78 24.61 1.51 -3.61
N GLU A 79 25.03 0.24 -3.55
CA GLU A 79 25.21 -0.48 -2.27
C GLU A 79 26.23 0.18 -1.31
N TRP A 80 27.25 0.86 -1.85
CA TRP A 80 28.27 1.55 -1.05
C TRP A 80 27.73 2.75 -0.28
N VAL A 81 26.66 3.40 -0.76
CA VAL A 81 26.13 4.66 -0.24
C VAL A 81 25.80 4.55 1.25
N SER A 82 25.14 3.46 1.61
CA SER A 82 24.70 3.16 2.98
C SER A 82 25.85 3.01 4.00
N THR A 83 27.09 2.83 3.53
CA THR A 83 28.28 2.65 4.38
C THR A 83 29.00 3.97 4.71
N ARG A 84 28.46 5.11 4.24
CA ARG A 84 29.07 6.43 4.37
C ARG A 84 28.23 7.36 5.23
N SER A 85 28.90 8.35 5.83
CA SER A 85 28.22 9.51 6.41
C SER A 85 27.98 10.56 5.32
N TRP A 86 26.90 11.32 5.45
CA TRP A 86 26.54 12.35 4.48
C TRP A 86 26.24 13.66 5.18
N VAL A 87 26.81 14.76 4.67
CA VAL A 87 26.55 16.10 5.19
C VAL A 87 25.56 16.79 4.28
N TYR A 88 24.36 17.03 4.80
CA TYR A 88 23.37 17.91 4.19
C TYR A 88 23.58 19.34 4.69
N ARG A 89 23.45 20.33 3.80
CA ARG A 89 23.60 21.74 4.14
C ARG A 89 22.63 22.65 3.39
N ARG A 90 22.20 23.70 4.07
CA ARG A 90 21.36 24.77 3.53
C ARG A 90 21.64 26.09 4.28
N SER A 91 21.50 27.21 3.59
CA SER A 91 21.40 28.53 4.23
C SER A 91 19.94 28.94 4.40
N PHE A 92 19.65 29.69 5.46
CA PHE A 92 18.34 30.28 5.70
C PHE A 92 18.49 31.65 6.34
N ALA A 93 17.51 32.52 6.14
CA ALA A 93 17.50 33.88 6.66
C ALA A 93 16.30 34.08 7.59
N LEU A 94 16.48 34.88 8.64
CA LEU A 94 15.38 35.36 9.47
C LEU A 94 15.61 36.80 9.92
N PRO A 95 14.53 37.56 10.19
CA PRO A 95 14.65 38.82 10.90
C PRO A 95 15.18 38.59 12.32
N ALA A 96 15.69 39.66 12.96
CA ALA A 96 16.01 39.62 14.38
C ALA A 96 14.77 39.25 15.19
N LEU A 97 14.96 38.40 16.20
CA LEU A 97 13.86 37.96 17.06
C LEU A 97 13.37 39.15 17.90
N ALA A 98 12.05 39.30 18.02
CA ALA A 98 11.47 40.29 18.91
C ALA A 98 11.61 39.86 20.38
N ASP A 99 11.47 40.82 21.30
CA ASP A 99 11.55 40.54 22.73
C ASP A 99 10.55 39.46 23.16
N GLY A 100 11.08 38.40 23.77
CA GLY A 100 10.28 37.27 24.26
C GLY A 100 9.96 36.20 23.21
N GLU A 101 10.34 36.38 21.94
CA GLU A 101 10.25 35.32 20.95
C GLU A 101 11.30 34.22 21.20
N ARG A 102 10.89 32.99 20.90
CA ARG A 102 11.73 31.80 20.89
C ARG A 102 11.79 31.24 19.49
N ALA A 103 12.91 30.61 19.13
CA ALA A 103 13.11 29.92 17.87
C ALA A 103 13.47 28.45 18.12
N ALA A 104 12.69 27.54 17.52
CA ALA A 104 12.90 26.11 17.63
C ALA A 104 13.09 25.48 16.25
N LEU A 105 14.24 24.83 16.04
CA LEU A 105 14.52 24.04 14.85
C LEU A 105 13.89 22.65 15.02
N CYS A 106 13.03 22.26 14.09
CA CYS A 106 12.31 21.00 14.10
C CYS A 106 12.73 20.14 12.92
N LEU A 107 13.11 18.88 13.18
CA LEU A 107 13.37 17.86 12.17
C LEU A 107 12.40 16.71 12.43
N ASP A 108 11.53 16.41 11.47
CA ASP A 108 10.48 15.41 11.66
C ASP A 108 10.97 13.96 11.45
N GLY A 109 12.16 13.79 10.85
CA GLY A 109 12.76 12.47 10.65
C GLY A 109 14.06 12.52 9.86
N VAL A 110 15.09 11.83 10.36
CA VAL A 110 16.37 11.61 9.71
C VAL A 110 16.68 10.12 9.82
N ASP A 111 17.02 9.48 8.70
CA ASP A 111 17.26 8.05 8.66
C ASP A 111 18.71 7.74 8.28
N PRO A 112 19.45 6.99 9.12
CA PRO A 112 19.04 6.35 10.40
C PRO A 112 19.05 7.29 11.62
N GLY A 113 19.49 8.52 11.43
CA GLY A 113 19.74 9.50 12.46
C GLY A 113 20.89 10.41 12.05
N GLY A 114 21.23 11.36 12.91
CA GLY A 114 22.35 12.25 12.64
C GLY A 114 22.53 13.36 13.64
N THR A 115 23.60 14.13 13.45
CA THR A 115 23.94 15.29 14.29
C THR A 115 23.66 16.60 13.56
N VAL A 116 23.02 17.54 14.26
CA VAL A 116 22.55 18.81 13.70
C VAL A 116 23.42 19.98 14.18
N TYR A 117 23.73 20.89 13.27
CA TYR A 117 24.57 22.06 13.49
C TYR A 117 23.93 23.32 12.91
N VAL A 118 24.05 24.44 13.61
CA VAL A 118 23.71 25.78 13.13
C VAL A 118 24.94 26.66 13.28
N ASP A 119 25.42 27.23 12.18
CA ASP A 119 26.64 28.06 12.13
C ASP A 119 27.86 27.41 12.78
N GLY A 120 28.05 26.11 12.50
CA GLY A 120 29.14 25.33 13.07
C GLY A 120 28.91 24.87 14.52
N VAL A 121 27.91 25.39 15.22
CA VAL A 121 27.57 25.02 16.59
C VAL A 121 26.67 23.79 16.59
N ARG A 122 27.07 22.74 17.30
CA ARG A 122 26.23 21.54 17.49
C ARG A 122 25.01 21.87 18.33
N VAL A 123 23.82 21.70 17.76
CA VAL A 123 22.54 21.96 18.45
C VAL A 123 21.89 20.69 19.00
N GLY A 124 22.19 19.52 18.44
CA GLY A 124 21.69 18.26 18.98
C GLY A 124 21.84 17.05 18.06
N VAL A 125 21.14 15.96 18.40
CA VAL A 125 21.14 14.68 17.68
C VAL A 125 19.70 14.25 17.43
N VAL A 126 19.41 13.78 16.22
CA VAL A 126 18.17 13.09 15.85
C VAL A 126 18.49 11.60 15.82
N GLY A 127 17.75 10.79 16.57
CA GLY A 127 18.03 9.35 16.68
C GLY A 127 16.92 8.50 16.09
N GLY A 128 17.24 7.55 15.23
CA GLY A 128 16.26 6.59 14.71
C GLY A 128 15.30 7.18 13.67
N LEU A 129 14.64 6.28 12.94
CA LEU A 129 13.78 6.61 11.81
C LEU A 129 12.55 7.44 12.20
N TYR A 130 11.88 7.07 13.30
CA TYR A 130 10.56 7.61 13.67
C TYR A 130 10.61 8.73 14.72
N ARG A 131 11.80 9.17 15.15
CA ARG A 131 11.89 10.23 16.15
C ARG A 131 12.03 11.60 15.49
N ALA A 132 11.05 12.44 15.74
CA ALA A 132 11.21 13.86 15.53
C ALA A 132 12.15 14.46 16.59
N ALA A 133 12.84 15.54 16.24
CA ALA A 133 13.68 16.28 17.15
C ALA A 133 13.37 17.78 17.10
N ARG A 134 13.44 18.42 18.26
CA ARG A 134 13.24 19.86 18.45
C ARG A 134 14.40 20.44 19.23
N PHE A 135 15.02 21.48 18.69
CA PHE A 135 16.17 22.16 19.30
C PHE A 135 15.88 23.64 19.50
N ASP A 136 16.04 24.15 20.72
CA ASP A 136 16.02 25.59 20.97
C ASP A 136 17.28 26.23 20.38
N VAL A 137 17.08 27.08 19.38
CA VAL A 137 18.15 27.80 18.68
C VAL A 137 18.05 29.32 18.92
N THR A 138 17.20 29.75 19.85
CA THR A 138 16.88 31.17 20.11
C THR A 138 18.13 32.02 20.27
N ALA A 139 19.07 31.60 21.12
CA ALA A 139 20.29 32.36 21.38
C ALA A 139 21.23 32.45 20.15
N LEU A 140 21.22 31.42 19.30
CA LEU A 140 22.07 31.38 18.10
C LEU A 140 21.54 32.32 16.99
N VAL A 141 20.22 32.45 16.89
CA VAL A 141 19.57 33.19 15.80
C VAL A 141 18.95 34.54 16.23
N ALA A 142 19.12 34.94 17.50
CA ALA A 142 18.50 36.13 18.08
C ALA A 142 18.75 37.42 17.28
N GLY A 143 19.98 37.60 16.78
CA GLY A 143 20.37 38.78 16.00
C GLY A 143 19.78 38.83 14.59
N GLY A 144 19.16 37.73 14.12
CA GLY A 144 18.74 37.56 12.74
C GLY A 144 19.91 37.49 11.76
N GLY A 145 19.58 37.56 10.47
CA GLY A 145 20.55 37.48 9.38
C GLY A 145 20.55 36.11 8.69
N GLU A 146 21.64 35.82 7.99
CA GLU A 146 21.87 34.56 7.28
C GLU A 146 22.52 33.55 8.22
N HIS A 147 21.96 32.35 8.28
CA HIS A 147 22.44 31.23 9.07
C HIS A 147 22.61 30.00 8.18
N ARG A 148 23.46 29.08 8.62
CA ARG A 148 23.76 27.84 7.92
C ARG A 148 23.39 26.65 8.77
N LEU A 149 22.46 25.85 8.26
CA LEU A 149 22.05 24.57 8.82
C LEU A 149 22.86 23.46 8.16
N ALA A 150 23.45 22.58 8.98
CA ALA A 150 24.05 21.34 8.52
C ALA A 150 23.53 20.15 9.32
N VAL A 151 23.30 19.03 8.64
CA VAL A 151 22.92 17.75 9.25
C VAL A 151 23.91 16.71 8.76
N VAL A 152 24.64 16.10 9.69
CA VAL A 152 25.53 14.96 9.42
C VAL A 152 24.69 13.70 9.64
N VAL A 153 24.27 13.06 8.55
CA VAL A 153 23.52 11.81 8.53
C VAL A 153 24.50 10.65 8.74
N ASP A 154 24.18 9.78 9.70
CA ASP A 154 25.02 8.64 10.07
C ASP A 154 24.97 7.52 9.03
N PRO A 155 26.01 6.67 8.92
CA PRO A 155 25.96 5.45 8.10
C PRO A 155 24.78 4.57 8.51
N ALA A 156 24.14 3.92 7.55
CA ALA A 156 23.06 2.99 7.83
C ALA A 156 23.55 1.87 8.77
N PRO A 157 22.78 1.48 9.79
CA PRO A 157 23.20 0.44 10.72
C PRO A 157 23.36 -0.89 10.00
N ALA A 158 24.38 -1.66 10.38
CA ALA A 158 24.50 -3.04 9.98
C ALA A 158 23.41 -3.86 10.69
N THR A 159 22.50 -4.44 9.91
CA THR A 159 21.40 -5.28 10.42
C THR A 159 21.14 -6.44 9.46
N GLN A 160 20.23 -7.34 9.86
CA GLN A 160 19.86 -8.50 9.08
C GLN A 160 18.96 -8.09 7.90
N PRO A 161 19.17 -8.66 6.69
CA PRO A 161 18.14 -8.64 5.66
C PRO A 161 16.91 -9.35 6.20
N GLN A 162 15.75 -9.16 5.57
CA GLN A 162 14.60 -9.83 6.15
C GLN A 162 14.61 -11.35 5.93
N VAL A 163 15.16 -11.82 4.81
CA VAL A 163 15.57 -13.23 4.62
C VAL A 163 16.81 -13.52 5.46
N GLY A 164 16.60 -13.71 6.76
CA GLY A 164 17.69 -13.75 7.75
C GLY A 164 17.25 -14.27 9.12
N ARG A 165 17.92 -13.79 10.17
CA ARG A 165 17.64 -14.14 11.57
C ARG A 165 17.05 -12.97 12.33
N THR A 166 15.77 -13.03 12.66
CA THR A 166 15.04 -11.92 13.31
C THR A 166 15.51 -11.69 14.75
N ASP A 167 15.96 -12.74 15.45
CA ASP A 167 16.54 -12.66 16.80
C ASP A 167 17.82 -11.81 16.89
N LEU A 168 18.50 -11.57 15.77
CA LEU A 168 19.72 -10.76 15.65
C LEU A 168 19.47 -9.30 15.27
N VAL A 169 18.22 -8.91 14.99
CA VAL A 169 17.86 -7.51 14.72
C VAL A 169 17.97 -6.69 16.00
N ARG A 170 18.54 -5.48 15.90
CA ARG A 170 18.73 -4.54 17.02
C ARG A 170 18.24 -3.12 16.74
N VAL A 171 17.66 -2.89 15.57
CA VAL A 171 17.18 -1.58 15.11
C VAL A 171 15.74 -1.70 14.65
N HIS A 172 14.94 -0.66 14.90
CA HIS A 172 13.59 -0.54 14.35
C HIS A 172 13.64 0.25 13.04
N ALA A 173 13.59 -0.45 11.91
CA ALA A 173 13.67 0.13 10.58
C ALA A 173 13.03 -0.79 9.52
N PRO A 174 12.57 -0.27 8.37
CA PRO A 174 12.12 -1.06 7.24
C PRO A 174 13.21 -2.05 6.80
N ARG A 175 12.98 -3.34 7.00
CA ARG A 175 13.97 -4.37 6.65
C ARG A 175 14.01 -4.65 5.16
N MET A 176 12.95 -4.29 4.42
CA MET A 176 12.86 -4.52 2.97
C MET A 176 14.05 -3.98 2.18
N GLY A 177 14.57 -2.79 2.55
CA GLY A 177 15.71 -2.15 1.88
C GLY A 177 17.04 -2.87 2.12
N TYR A 178 17.13 -3.73 3.13
CA TYR A 178 18.30 -4.56 3.39
C TYR A 178 18.33 -5.84 2.56
N GLY A 179 17.22 -6.17 1.90
CA GLY A 179 17.03 -7.33 1.02
C GLY A 179 15.75 -8.09 1.36
N TRP A 180 14.90 -8.28 0.34
CA TRP A 180 13.62 -8.96 0.40
C TRP A 180 13.28 -9.70 -0.89
N ASP A 181 12.12 -10.35 -0.94
CA ASP A 181 11.66 -11.16 -2.07
C ASP A 181 11.25 -10.33 -3.30
N PHE A 182 10.75 -9.10 -3.11
CA PHE A 182 10.45 -8.10 -4.15
C PHE A 182 11.35 -6.86 -4.11
N CYS A 183 12.27 -6.74 -3.15
CA CYS A 183 13.18 -5.59 -3.04
C CYS A 183 14.64 -6.05 -2.94
N PRO A 184 15.51 -5.70 -3.89
CA PRO A 184 16.94 -5.92 -3.73
C PRO A 184 17.49 -5.04 -2.59
N ARG A 185 18.77 -5.22 -2.25
CA ARG A 185 19.44 -4.34 -1.30
C ARG A 185 19.49 -2.91 -1.86
N LEU A 186 18.65 -2.04 -1.33
CA LEU A 186 18.55 -0.62 -1.63
C LEU A 186 18.20 0.11 -0.33
N VAL A 187 19.22 0.36 0.49
CA VAL A 187 19.04 0.90 1.84
C VAL A 187 18.86 2.41 1.75
N HIS A 188 17.71 2.90 2.21
CA HIS A 188 17.44 4.32 2.33
C HIS A 188 18.42 5.00 3.32
N GLN A 189 18.77 6.25 3.05
CA GLN A 189 19.56 7.11 3.93
C GLN A 189 19.28 8.56 3.56
N GLY A 190 19.02 9.44 4.54
CA GLY A 190 18.77 10.87 4.26
C GLY A 190 17.85 11.57 5.26
N ILE A 191 17.58 12.84 5.00
CA ILE A 191 16.56 13.61 5.74
C ILE A 191 15.21 13.33 5.07
N TRP A 192 14.48 12.36 5.60
CA TRP A 192 13.32 11.77 4.93
C TRP A 192 11.98 12.46 5.26
N ARG A 193 11.98 13.42 6.19
CA ARG A 193 10.79 14.23 6.53
C ARG A 193 11.12 15.71 6.63
N GLY A 194 10.09 16.51 6.90
CA GLY A 194 10.16 17.97 6.94
C GLY A 194 11.19 18.52 7.93
N VAL A 195 11.75 19.67 7.58
CA VAL A 195 12.60 20.49 8.45
C VAL A 195 12.00 21.89 8.48
N ARG A 196 11.81 22.46 9.67
CA ARG A 196 11.22 23.80 9.81
C ARG A 196 11.78 24.56 11.01
N LEU A 197 11.71 25.87 10.96
CA LEU A 197 11.98 26.75 12.09
C LEU A 197 10.66 27.33 12.61
N GLU A 198 10.36 27.11 13.88
CA GLU A 198 9.19 27.69 14.53
C GLU A 198 9.59 28.87 15.41
N VAL A 199 8.99 30.04 15.17
CA VAL A 199 9.28 31.28 15.89
C VAL A 199 8.02 31.83 16.54
N GLY A 200 8.12 32.23 17.80
CA GLY A 200 7.06 32.97 18.48
C GLY A 200 7.22 33.05 19.99
N THR A 201 6.36 33.83 20.62
CA THR A 201 6.31 34.02 22.09
C THR A 201 5.66 32.86 22.83
N ALA A 202 4.86 32.05 22.13
CA ALA A 202 4.30 30.79 22.61
C ALA A 202 4.42 29.72 21.52
N LEU A 203 4.61 28.47 21.91
CA LEU A 203 4.76 27.32 21.01
C LEU A 203 3.95 26.13 21.55
N VAL A 204 3.30 25.40 20.66
CA VAL A 204 2.73 24.07 20.95
C VAL A 204 3.73 23.04 20.42
N GLU A 205 4.49 22.47 21.35
CA GLU A 205 5.68 21.66 21.08
C GLU A 205 5.32 20.22 20.76
N GLU A 206 4.38 19.67 21.52
CA GLU A 206 3.84 18.32 21.38
C GLU A 206 2.33 18.39 21.49
N LEU A 207 1.63 17.58 20.69
CA LEU A 207 0.19 17.46 20.75
C LEU A 207 -0.24 16.05 20.33
N SER A 208 -1.04 15.42 21.17
CA SER A 208 -1.82 14.22 20.87
C SER A 208 -3.30 14.54 21.05
N VAL A 209 -4.10 14.06 20.10
CA VAL A 209 -5.55 14.19 20.08
C VAL A 209 -6.13 12.78 19.97
N ARG A 210 -7.08 12.44 20.83
CA ARG A 210 -7.72 11.12 20.84
C ARG A 210 -9.23 11.27 20.96
N PRO A 211 -10.00 11.04 19.87
CA PRO A 211 -11.45 10.99 19.93
C PRO A 211 -11.90 9.66 20.54
N VAL A 212 -12.96 9.69 21.35
CA VAL A 212 -13.63 8.51 21.89
C VAL A 212 -15.13 8.70 21.74
N VAL A 213 -15.82 7.76 21.10
CA VAL A 213 -17.28 7.77 20.95
C VAL A 213 -17.91 6.92 22.06
N SER A 214 -19.03 7.36 22.63
CA SER A 214 -19.79 6.58 23.63
C SER A 214 -20.40 5.32 23.01
N GLU A 215 -20.63 4.29 23.82
CA GLU A 215 -21.20 3.01 23.34
C GLU A 215 -22.58 3.17 22.70
N ASP A 216 -23.38 4.14 23.15
CA ASP A 216 -24.69 4.47 22.59
C ASP A 216 -24.63 5.40 21.35
N LEU A 217 -23.42 5.74 20.91
CA LEU A 217 -23.10 6.62 19.78
C LEU A 217 -23.64 8.06 19.92
N ALA A 218 -24.18 8.44 21.08
CA ALA A 218 -24.86 9.72 21.27
C ALA A 218 -23.91 10.89 21.56
N ALA A 219 -22.66 10.62 21.94
CA ALA A 219 -21.66 11.63 22.23
C ALA A 219 -20.25 11.15 21.88
N ALA A 220 -19.33 12.11 21.70
CA ALA A 220 -17.91 11.86 21.66
C ALA A 220 -17.15 12.74 22.66
N THR A 221 -15.97 12.31 23.07
CA THR A 221 -15.03 13.09 23.88
C THR A 221 -13.71 13.18 23.13
N VAL A 222 -13.21 14.40 22.94
CA VAL A 222 -11.89 14.67 22.36
C VAL A 222 -10.92 14.90 23.50
N HIS A 223 -10.06 13.93 23.78
CA HIS A 223 -8.96 14.09 24.73
C HIS A 223 -7.78 14.75 24.05
N VAL A 224 -7.17 15.72 24.72
CA VAL A 224 -5.93 16.37 24.27
C VAL A 224 -4.86 16.27 25.34
N SER A 225 -3.62 16.01 24.91
CA SER A 225 -2.46 16.04 25.78
C SER A 225 -1.23 16.50 25.01
N GLY A 226 -0.27 17.14 25.67
CA GLY A 226 0.95 17.58 25.00
C GLY A 226 1.79 18.52 25.84
N ARG A 227 2.57 19.37 25.17
CA ARG A 227 3.45 20.35 25.80
C ARG A 227 3.37 21.69 25.09
N VAL A 228 3.30 22.75 25.88
CA VAL A 228 3.33 24.13 25.42
C VAL A 228 4.41 24.92 26.15
N SER A 229 4.98 25.92 25.48
CA SER A 229 5.86 26.91 26.10
C SER A 229 5.36 28.32 25.84
N GLY A 230 5.60 29.25 26.78
CA GLY A 230 5.17 30.64 26.66
C GLY A 230 3.66 30.88 26.86
N ALA A 231 2.92 29.88 27.35
CA ALA A 231 1.49 29.98 27.67
C ALA A 231 1.17 29.29 29.00
N SER A 232 0.27 29.87 29.79
CA SER A 232 -0.23 29.32 31.06
C SER A 232 -1.69 28.86 30.99
N ALA A 233 -2.33 29.00 29.83
CA ALA A 233 -3.68 28.56 29.56
C ALA A 233 -3.80 28.14 28.11
N ALA A 234 -4.66 27.16 27.85
CA ALA A 234 -5.00 26.73 26.52
C ALA A 234 -6.50 26.43 26.40
N ALA A 235 -7.01 26.43 25.17
CA ALA A 235 -8.38 26.09 24.85
C ALA A 235 -8.43 25.19 23.61
N VAL A 236 -9.46 24.37 23.54
CA VAL A 236 -9.74 23.49 22.40
C VAL A 236 -11.06 23.91 21.77
N GLU A 237 -11.07 24.00 20.46
CA GLU A 237 -12.28 24.11 19.64
C GLU A 237 -12.36 22.90 18.71
N VAL A 238 -13.53 22.28 18.60
CA VAL A 238 -13.83 21.22 17.63
C VAL A 238 -14.75 21.81 16.58
N ARG A 239 -14.36 21.71 15.31
CA ARG A 239 -15.06 22.33 14.19
C ARG A 239 -15.46 21.32 13.13
N LEU A 240 -16.64 21.49 12.54
CA LEU A 240 -17.10 20.76 11.36
C LEU A 240 -17.45 21.78 10.29
N ASP A 241 -16.92 21.64 9.08
CA ASP A 241 -17.15 22.56 7.96
C ASP A 241 -16.91 24.05 8.31
N GLY A 242 -16.00 24.31 9.25
CA GLY A 242 -15.64 25.64 9.75
C GLY A 242 -16.42 26.11 10.98
N ASP A 243 -17.56 25.49 11.30
CA ASP A 243 -18.40 25.86 12.45
C ASP A 243 -17.91 25.19 13.74
N VAL A 244 -17.81 25.97 14.82
CA VAL A 244 -17.45 25.45 16.16
C VAL A 244 -18.63 24.68 16.74
N VAL A 245 -18.50 23.35 16.83
CA VAL A 245 -19.52 22.46 17.39
C VAL A 245 -19.33 22.16 18.88
N ALA A 246 -18.10 22.30 19.37
CA ALA A 246 -17.77 22.17 20.78
C ALA A 246 -16.51 22.98 21.10
N ALA A 247 -16.40 23.48 22.33
CA ALA A 247 -15.21 24.15 22.82
C ALA A 247 -15.09 24.02 24.34
N GLY A 248 -13.86 24.09 24.84
CA GLY A 248 -13.60 24.06 26.27
C GLY A 248 -12.18 24.47 26.63
N PRO A 249 -11.95 24.95 27.87
CA PRO A 249 -10.60 25.17 28.37
C PRO A 249 -9.88 23.84 28.61
N VAL A 250 -8.55 23.86 28.51
CA VAL A 250 -7.70 22.73 28.91
C VAL A 250 -6.59 23.22 29.84
N GLU A 251 -6.14 22.34 30.71
CA GLU A 251 -5.20 22.69 31.76
C GLU A 251 -3.77 22.72 31.21
N VAL A 252 -3.01 23.73 31.65
CA VAL A 252 -1.57 23.84 31.41
C VAL A 252 -0.91 23.97 32.77
N ASP A 253 -0.06 23.02 33.13
CA ASP A 253 0.64 23.06 34.40
C ASP A 253 1.84 24.03 34.39
N ALA A 254 2.49 24.22 35.54
CA ALA A 254 3.63 25.10 35.67
C ALA A 254 4.86 24.67 34.84
N GLY A 255 4.93 23.39 34.43
CA GLY A 255 5.95 22.82 33.56
C GLY A 255 5.59 22.87 32.07
N GLY A 256 4.43 23.43 31.72
CA GLY A 256 3.93 23.52 30.35
C GLY A 256 3.26 22.24 29.84
N ALA A 257 2.98 21.25 30.69
CA ALA A 257 2.24 20.06 30.28
C ALA A 257 0.76 20.43 30.07
N LEU A 258 0.25 20.12 28.87
CA LEU A 258 -1.13 20.38 28.45
C LEU A 258 -1.95 19.09 28.59
N HIS A 259 -3.13 19.18 29.21
CA HIS A 259 -4.08 18.07 29.26
C HIS A 259 -5.53 18.55 29.42
N GLY A 260 -6.46 17.85 28.80
CA GLY A 260 -7.89 18.14 28.95
C GLY A 260 -8.77 17.34 28.00
N ALA A 261 -10.07 17.59 28.06
CA ALA A 261 -11.04 16.93 27.20
C ALA A 261 -12.22 17.86 26.88
N VAL A 262 -12.76 17.72 25.67
CA VAL A 262 -13.98 18.44 25.23
C VAL A 262 -15.02 17.44 24.76
N ALA A 263 -16.25 17.56 25.28
CA ALA A 263 -17.37 16.73 24.85
C ALA A 263 -18.04 17.30 23.59
N VAL A 264 -18.34 16.43 22.63
CA VAL A 264 -19.04 16.73 21.38
C VAL A 264 -20.37 15.98 21.40
N PRO A 265 -21.51 16.66 21.60
CA PRO A 265 -22.82 16.00 21.58
C PRO A 265 -23.22 15.64 20.16
N GLN A 266 -23.86 14.48 19.98
CA GLN A 266 -24.43 14.02 18.71
C GLN A 266 -23.47 14.16 17.51
N PRO A 267 -22.26 13.58 17.58
CA PRO A 267 -21.29 13.71 16.51
C PRO A 267 -21.80 13.04 15.22
N ALA A 268 -21.50 13.65 14.06
CA ALA A 268 -21.64 12.98 12.78
C ALA A 268 -20.57 11.88 12.70
N LEU A 269 -21.00 10.63 12.52
CA LEU A 269 -20.12 9.48 12.57
C LEU A 269 -19.41 9.27 11.23
N TRP A 270 -18.11 8.95 11.31
CA TRP A 270 -17.28 8.51 10.21
C TRP A 270 -17.58 7.04 9.87
N TRP A 271 -17.76 6.74 8.58
CA TRP A 271 -18.04 5.40 8.08
C TRP A 271 -16.95 4.88 7.13
N PRO A 272 -16.68 3.57 7.12
CA PRO A 272 -15.82 2.95 6.12
C PRO A 272 -16.40 3.06 4.69
N ASN A 273 -15.52 2.89 3.70
CA ASN A 273 -15.81 2.98 2.27
C ASN A 273 -17.05 2.15 1.88
N GLY A 274 -17.98 2.79 1.17
CA GLY A 274 -19.24 2.18 0.71
C GLY A 274 -20.30 1.95 1.79
N LEU A 275 -20.08 2.39 3.04
CA LEU A 275 -21.03 2.20 4.15
C LEU A 275 -21.64 3.50 4.69
N GLY A 276 -21.17 4.66 4.22
CA GLY A 276 -21.65 5.98 4.61
C GLY A 276 -20.64 7.07 4.25
N GLU A 277 -20.87 8.27 4.74
CA GLU A 277 -19.98 9.42 4.57
C GLU A 277 -18.79 9.39 5.55
N GLN A 278 -17.78 10.20 5.27
CA GLN A 278 -16.57 10.36 6.11
C GLN A 278 -16.50 11.78 6.73
N PRO A 279 -17.40 12.17 7.67
CA PRO A 279 -17.26 13.45 8.38
C PRO A 279 -15.90 13.58 9.06
N LEU A 280 -15.20 14.67 8.77
CA LEU A 280 -13.91 15.00 9.37
C LEU A 280 -14.01 16.36 10.08
N TYR A 281 -13.56 16.39 11.33
CA TYR A 281 -13.57 17.53 12.22
C TYR A 281 -12.16 18.11 12.35
N GLU A 282 -12.07 19.43 12.51
CA GLU A 282 -10.84 20.11 12.87
C GLU A 282 -10.81 20.37 14.39
N VAL A 283 -9.80 19.85 15.07
CA VAL A 283 -9.50 20.14 16.47
C VAL A 283 -8.43 21.21 16.53
N VAL A 284 -8.81 22.40 16.98
CA VAL A 284 -7.94 23.57 17.10
C VAL A 284 -7.54 23.74 18.57
N VAL A 285 -6.26 23.54 18.88
CA VAL A 285 -5.68 23.81 20.20
C VAL A 285 -5.02 25.17 20.17
N ARG A 286 -5.48 26.10 21.02
CA ARG A 286 -4.93 27.46 21.15
C ARG A 286 -4.22 27.61 22.49
N ALA A 287 -2.97 28.07 22.46
CA ALA A 287 -2.17 28.36 23.65
C ALA A 287 -1.48 29.71 23.48
N GLY A 288 -2.01 30.77 24.12
CA GLY A 288 -1.57 32.14 23.87
C GLY A 288 -1.73 32.54 22.39
N ALA A 289 -0.62 32.95 21.74
CA ALA A 289 -0.58 33.30 20.32
C ALA A 289 -0.24 32.11 19.40
N ALA A 290 -0.12 30.89 19.93
CA ALA A 290 0.10 29.67 19.17
C ALA A 290 -1.22 28.93 18.94
N SER A 291 -1.36 28.32 17.76
CA SER A 291 -2.41 27.34 17.49
C SER A 291 -1.87 26.12 16.75
N ARG A 292 -2.47 24.97 17.02
CA ARG A 292 -2.28 23.72 16.28
C ARG A 292 -3.62 23.16 15.87
N HIS A 293 -3.62 22.56 14.68
CA HIS A 293 -4.80 22.07 14.01
C HIS A 293 -4.57 20.59 13.72
N VAL A 294 -5.50 19.75 14.16
CA VAL A 294 -5.48 18.30 13.94
C VAL A 294 -6.83 17.89 13.38
N VAL A 295 -6.84 17.14 12.28
CA VAL A 295 -8.08 16.61 11.71
C VAL A 295 -8.41 15.29 12.39
N THR A 296 -9.69 15.01 12.66
CA THR A 296 -10.12 13.74 13.25
C THR A 296 -11.52 13.36 12.77
N GLY A 297 -11.98 12.16 13.11
CA GLY A 297 -13.35 11.72 12.85
C GLY A 297 -13.86 10.87 14.01
N PHE A 298 -15.17 10.76 14.14
CA PHE A 298 -15.81 10.05 15.24
C PHE A 298 -16.37 8.72 14.75
N ARG A 299 -15.85 7.61 15.27
CA ARG A 299 -16.48 6.30 15.11
C ARG A 299 -16.28 5.45 16.36
N HIS A 300 -17.21 4.54 16.58
CA HIS A 300 -17.03 3.46 17.55
C HIS A 300 -16.62 2.19 16.81
N VAL A 301 -15.62 1.47 17.32
CA VAL A 301 -15.21 0.18 16.76
C VAL A 301 -14.87 -0.82 17.85
N ARG A 302 -15.15 -2.09 17.57
CA ARG A 302 -14.64 -3.23 18.34
C ARG A 302 -14.42 -4.42 17.42
N MET A 303 -13.45 -5.26 17.78
CA MET A 303 -13.27 -6.57 17.15
C MET A 303 -14.06 -7.62 17.94
N VAL A 304 -14.79 -8.47 17.25
CA VAL A 304 -15.56 -9.58 17.85
C VAL A 304 -15.17 -10.91 17.21
N ALA A 305 -15.42 -12.00 17.95
CA ALA A 305 -15.22 -13.35 17.43
C ALA A 305 -16.06 -13.56 16.15
N ASN A 306 -15.45 -14.26 15.19
CA ASN A 306 -16.14 -14.66 13.97
C ASN A 306 -17.26 -15.64 14.29
N GLU A 307 -18.22 -15.77 13.37
CA GLU A 307 -19.28 -16.76 13.53
C GLU A 307 -18.71 -18.18 13.56
N ALA A 308 -19.10 -18.96 14.58
CA ALA A 308 -18.62 -20.32 14.83
C ALA A 308 -17.08 -20.43 14.95
N ALA A 309 -16.40 -19.36 15.39
CA ALA A 309 -15.00 -19.41 15.74
C ALA A 309 -14.77 -20.32 16.97
N PRO A 310 -13.65 -21.06 17.04
CA PRO A 310 -13.25 -21.77 18.25
C PRO A 310 -12.82 -20.78 19.34
N ASP A 311 -12.85 -21.21 20.61
CA ASP A 311 -12.62 -20.33 21.77
C ASP A 311 -11.21 -19.72 21.80
N GLU A 312 -10.23 -20.43 21.23
CA GLU A 312 -8.83 -20.00 21.11
C GLU A 312 -8.58 -18.97 19.99
N ALA A 313 -9.56 -18.70 19.12
CA ALA A 313 -9.39 -17.74 18.04
C ALA A 313 -9.47 -16.29 18.53
N LEU A 314 -8.56 -15.45 18.03
CA LEU A 314 -8.65 -14.01 18.24
C LEU A 314 -9.85 -13.42 17.46
N PRO A 315 -10.37 -12.26 17.86
CA PRO A 315 -11.51 -11.65 17.18
C PRO A 315 -11.10 -10.97 15.87
N TYR A 316 -11.63 -11.42 14.73
CA TYR A 316 -11.32 -10.84 13.40
C TYR A 316 -12.50 -10.10 12.75
N THR A 317 -13.69 -10.12 13.33
CA THR A 317 -14.86 -9.41 12.77
C THR A 317 -14.92 -8.00 13.32
N ALA A 318 -14.86 -6.97 12.46
CA ALA A 318 -15.08 -5.59 12.90
C ALA A 318 -16.57 -5.29 13.10
N VAL A 319 -16.90 -4.60 14.18
CA VAL A 319 -18.19 -3.94 14.40
C VAL A 319 -17.94 -2.44 14.45
N VAL A 320 -18.38 -1.71 13.43
CA VAL A 320 -18.22 -0.25 13.29
C VAL A 320 -19.58 0.41 13.44
N ASN A 321 -19.73 1.32 14.40
CA ASN A 321 -20.99 2.01 14.70
C ASN A 321 -22.17 0.99 14.80
N ASP A 322 -21.96 -0.07 15.57
CA ASP A 322 -22.88 -1.20 15.81
C ASP A 322 -23.24 -2.09 14.61
N ARG A 323 -22.56 -1.93 13.47
CA ARG A 323 -22.73 -2.79 12.29
C ARG A 323 -21.52 -3.70 12.06
N ARG A 324 -21.76 -5.00 11.86
CA ARG A 324 -20.71 -5.94 11.40
C ARG A 324 -20.23 -5.55 10.00
N VAL A 325 -18.92 -5.51 9.82
CA VAL A 325 -18.27 -5.13 8.56
C VAL A 325 -17.33 -6.25 8.14
N GLU A 326 -17.52 -6.75 6.91
CA GLU A 326 -16.56 -7.61 6.23
C GLU A 326 -15.32 -6.79 5.83
N LEU A 327 -14.15 -7.21 6.30
CA LEU A 327 -12.88 -6.53 6.07
C LEU A 327 -12.19 -7.10 4.81
N THR A 328 -12.69 -6.70 3.64
CA THR A 328 -12.02 -6.91 2.37
C THR A 328 -11.05 -5.76 2.09
N GLY A 329 -9.88 -6.06 1.55
CA GLY A 329 -8.91 -5.01 1.30
C GLY A 329 -7.57 -5.51 0.80
N TRP A 330 -6.51 -4.74 1.04
CA TRP A 330 -5.19 -5.06 0.50
C TRP A 330 -4.10 -4.97 1.55
N ASN A 331 -3.05 -5.77 1.37
CA ASN A 331 -1.77 -5.49 2.00
C ASN A 331 -1.08 -4.29 1.31
N TRP A 332 -0.52 -3.41 2.13
CA TRP A 332 0.16 -2.18 1.73
C TRP A 332 1.64 -2.27 2.11
N ALA A 333 2.49 -2.25 1.09
CA ALA A 333 3.91 -1.95 1.21
C ALA A 333 4.14 -0.45 0.92
N PRO A 334 5.20 0.17 1.47
CA PRO A 334 5.53 1.56 1.16
C PRO A 334 5.58 1.82 -0.34
N ALA A 335 5.13 2.99 -0.78
CA ALA A 335 5.02 3.30 -2.22
C ALA A 335 6.38 3.35 -2.96
N ASP A 336 7.49 3.40 -2.22
CA ASP A 336 8.85 3.27 -2.74
C ASP A 336 9.82 2.79 -1.64
N ALA A 337 10.87 2.07 -2.01
CA ALA A 337 11.97 1.67 -1.14
C ALA A 337 12.80 2.87 -0.68
N LEU A 338 12.92 3.91 -1.53
CA LEU A 338 13.51 5.20 -1.18
C LEU A 338 12.42 6.14 -0.63
N TYR A 339 11.92 5.85 0.57
CA TYR A 339 10.71 6.49 1.08
C TYR A 339 10.78 8.01 1.30
N GLY A 340 11.98 8.60 1.45
CA GLY A 340 12.14 10.06 1.42
C GLY A 340 11.81 10.71 0.05
N GLU A 341 11.75 9.92 -1.02
CA GLU A 341 11.44 10.36 -2.39
C GLU A 341 9.96 10.20 -2.78
N ILE A 342 9.13 9.62 -1.90
CA ILE A 342 7.71 9.38 -2.19
C ILE A 342 6.96 10.71 -2.24
N ALA A 343 6.43 11.04 -3.42
CA ALA A 343 5.52 12.16 -3.57
C ALA A 343 4.16 11.86 -2.90
N VAL A 344 3.60 12.84 -2.19
CA VAL A 344 2.25 12.76 -1.59
C VAL A 344 1.20 12.33 -2.62
N ALA A 345 1.30 12.85 -3.85
CA ALA A 345 0.39 12.49 -4.94
C ALA A 345 0.41 10.99 -5.28
N LYS A 346 1.56 10.28 -5.13
CA LYS A 346 1.64 8.82 -5.35
C LYS A 346 0.89 8.07 -4.25
N VAL A 347 1.01 8.51 -2.99
CA VAL A 347 0.26 7.93 -1.86
C VAL A 347 -1.23 8.13 -2.06
N GLU A 348 -1.67 9.35 -2.37
CA GLU A 348 -3.08 9.65 -2.63
C GLU A 348 -3.65 8.90 -3.84
N HIS A 349 -2.83 8.68 -4.87
CA HIS A 349 -3.19 7.89 -6.04
C HIS A 349 -3.43 6.41 -5.69
N LEU A 350 -2.49 5.79 -4.96
CA LEU A 350 -2.62 4.38 -4.56
C LEU A 350 -3.78 4.18 -3.56
N VAL A 351 -3.98 5.12 -2.63
CA VAL A 351 -5.15 5.11 -1.72
C VAL A 351 -6.45 5.23 -2.50
N GLU A 352 -6.51 6.09 -3.52
CA GLU A 352 -7.69 6.20 -4.38
C GLU A 352 -7.95 4.91 -5.17
N LEU A 353 -6.91 4.23 -5.67
CA LEU A 353 -7.06 2.91 -6.28
C LEU A 353 -7.59 1.88 -5.28
N ALA A 354 -7.08 1.85 -4.04
CA ALA A 354 -7.65 0.98 -3.01
C ALA A 354 -9.14 1.27 -2.79
N ARG A 355 -9.52 2.55 -2.65
CA ARG A 355 -10.92 2.97 -2.49
C ARG A 355 -11.80 2.54 -3.67
N ARG A 356 -11.35 2.76 -4.90
CA ARG A 356 -12.07 2.39 -6.14
C ARG A 356 -12.22 0.88 -6.31
N SER A 357 -11.30 0.09 -5.77
CA SER A 357 -11.44 -1.37 -5.78
C SER A 357 -12.58 -1.88 -4.89
N GLY A 358 -13.19 -1.03 -4.04
CA GLY A 358 -14.17 -1.45 -3.05
C GLY A 358 -13.54 -1.98 -1.75
N ALA A 359 -12.22 -1.82 -1.58
CA ALA A 359 -11.55 -2.15 -0.34
C ALA A 359 -12.10 -1.32 0.83
N ARG A 360 -12.07 -1.92 2.02
CA ARG A 360 -12.40 -1.29 3.30
C ARG A 360 -11.22 -1.25 4.25
N LEU A 361 -10.22 -2.11 4.06
CA LEU A 361 -9.04 -2.21 4.92
C LEU A 361 -7.75 -2.14 4.10
N LEU A 362 -6.76 -1.41 4.62
CA LEU A 362 -5.36 -1.52 4.23
C LEU A 362 -4.58 -2.06 5.42
N ARG A 363 -3.91 -3.20 5.24
CA ARG A 363 -2.92 -3.72 6.21
C ARG A 363 -1.55 -3.17 5.85
N VAL A 364 -1.04 -2.25 6.65
CA VAL A 364 0.32 -1.71 6.50
C VAL A 364 1.29 -2.75 7.07
N TRP A 365 2.01 -3.39 6.15
CA TRP A 365 2.87 -4.53 6.43
C TRP A 365 4.12 -4.17 7.25
N GLY A 366 4.44 -5.01 8.23
CA GLY A 366 5.45 -4.79 9.26
C GLY A 366 6.90 -4.83 8.80
N GLY A 367 7.23 -5.18 7.55
CA GLY A 367 8.61 -5.01 7.07
C GLY A 367 8.88 -3.68 6.37
N GLY A 368 7.83 -2.85 6.26
CA GLY A 368 7.85 -1.52 5.68
C GLY A 368 7.88 -0.44 6.77
N LEU A 369 7.22 0.67 6.48
CA LEU A 369 7.13 1.82 7.38
C LEU A 369 5.97 1.67 8.36
N VAL A 370 6.13 2.27 9.53
CA VAL A 370 4.98 2.90 10.16
C VAL A 370 4.65 4.12 9.31
N GLU A 371 3.55 4.03 8.56
CA GLU A 371 3.25 4.92 7.43
C GLU A 371 3.16 6.40 7.81
N THR A 372 3.19 7.27 6.80
CA THR A 372 3.23 8.72 7.04
C THR A 372 1.85 9.30 7.38
N PRO A 373 1.78 10.46 8.06
CA PRO A 373 0.53 11.20 8.29
C PRO A 373 -0.26 11.48 7.01
N GLU A 374 0.43 11.69 5.88
CA GLU A 374 -0.22 11.90 4.59
C GLU A 374 -0.98 10.64 4.13
N PHE A 375 -0.45 9.43 4.40
CA PHE A 375 -1.13 8.17 4.14
C PHE A 375 -2.41 8.02 4.97
N TYR A 376 -2.34 8.21 6.29
CA TYR A 376 -3.54 8.08 7.13
C TYR A 376 -4.56 9.16 6.82
N ALA A 377 -4.13 10.40 6.56
CA ALA A 377 -5.04 11.47 6.16
C ALA A 377 -5.75 11.15 4.83
N ALA A 378 -5.06 10.53 3.88
CA ALA A 378 -5.68 10.04 2.65
C ALA A 378 -6.69 8.91 2.95
N CYS A 379 -6.35 7.97 3.84
CA CYS A 379 -7.26 6.89 4.26
C CYS A 379 -8.50 7.42 5.01
N ASP A 380 -8.33 8.42 5.88
CA ASP A 380 -9.41 9.10 6.60
C ASP A 380 -10.42 9.70 5.63
N ARG A 381 -9.94 10.38 4.58
CA ARG A 381 -10.80 10.93 3.52
C ARG A 381 -11.44 9.83 2.67
N ALA A 382 -10.72 8.75 2.39
CA ALA A 382 -11.17 7.67 1.52
C ALA A 382 -12.12 6.67 2.18
N GLY A 383 -12.30 6.73 3.51
CA GLY A 383 -13.08 5.73 4.23
C GLY A 383 -12.35 4.39 4.39
N LEU A 384 -11.03 4.35 4.22
CA LEU A 384 -10.25 3.11 4.33
C LEU A 384 -9.79 2.93 5.78
N LEU A 385 -10.19 1.82 6.39
CA LEU A 385 -9.65 1.39 7.66
C LEU A 385 -8.18 0.99 7.48
N VAL A 386 -7.38 1.14 8.54
CA VAL A 386 -5.96 0.83 8.55
C VAL A 386 -5.62 -0.11 9.69
N TRP A 387 -5.02 -1.24 9.37
CA TRP A 387 -4.26 -2.06 10.32
C TRP A 387 -2.79 -1.65 10.20
N GLN A 388 -2.24 -1.02 11.23
CA GLN A 388 -0.83 -0.62 11.26
C GLN A 388 0.03 -1.61 12.04
N GLU A 389 0.92 -2.34 11.38
CA GLU A 389 1.96 -3.11 12.07
C GLU A 389 3.15 -2.23 12.47
N PHE A 390 3.81 -2.50 13.60
CA PHE A 390 5.15 -1.95 13.83
C PHE A 390 6.12 -2.54 12.81
N SER A 391 7.23 -1.82 12.50
CA SER A 391 8.30 -2.30 11.61
C SER A 391 9.09 -3.52 12.17
N GLN A 392 8.38 -4.61 12.42
CA GLN A 392 8.82 -5.93 12.83
C GLN A 392 8.28 -6.92 11.82
N SER A 393 9.15 -7.79 11.36
CA SER A 393 8.81 -8.68 10.26
C SER A 393 9.82 -9.78 10.14
N SER A 394 9.42 -10.94 9.67
CA SER A 394 10.32 -12.07 9.42
C SER A 394 9.87 -12.88 8.21
N SER A 395 10.82 -13.38 7.43
CA SER A 395 10.67 -14.61 6.65
C SER A 395 12.09 -15.15 6.47
N GLY A 396 12.42 -16.38 6.82
CA GLY A 396 13.78 -16.88 6.62
C GLY A 396 14.23 -17.92 7.62
N MET A 397 15.46 -17.77 8.14
CA MET A 397 16.11 -18.78 8.97
C MET A 397 15.56 -18.83 10.40
N GLN A 398 15.10 -17.68 10.91
CA GLN A 398 14.53 -17.56 12.26
C GLN A 398 13.61 -16.33 12.31
N SER A 399 12.43 -16.49 12.90
CA SER A 399 11.34 -15.51 12.82
C SER A 399 10.97 -14.80 14.13
N ALA A 400 11.41 -15.29 15.29
CA ALA A 400 11.11 -14.64 16.57
C ALA A 400 11.94 -13.36 16.79
N PRO A 401 11.34 -12.26 17.27
CA PRO A 401 12.04 -11.04 17.68
C PRO A 401 13.12 -11.27 18.74
N SER A 402 14.07 -10.34 18.84
CA SER A 402 15.10 -10.40 19.87
C SER A 402 14.54 -10.23 21.28
N HIS A 403 15.03 -11.04 22.22
CA HIS A 403 14.73 -10.92 23.65
C HIS A 403 15.72 -9.99 24.40
N ASP A 404 16.65 -9.35 23.68
CA ASP A 404 17.62 -8.42 24.26
C ASP A 404 16.90 -7.26 24.98
N PRO A 405 17.08 -7.05 26.29
CA PRO A 405 16.41 -5.99 27.02
C PRO A 405 16.62 -4.59 26.42
N ALA A 406 17.78 -4.34 25.81
CA ALA A 406 18.04 -3.05 25.16
C ALA A 406 17.18 -2.86 23.90
N PHE A 407 16.95 -3.93 23.14
CA PHE A 407 16.08 -3.90 21.97
C PHE A 407 14.60 -3.75 22.38
N VAL A 408 14.16 -4.46 23.41
CA VAL A 408 12.80 -4.34 23.95
C VAL A 408 12.53 -2.91 24.44
N ALA A 409 13.48 -2.31 25.18
CA ALA A 409 13.38 -0.92 25.60
C ALA A 409 13.39 0.06 24.42
N HIS A 410 14.17 -0.22 23.37
CA HIS A 410 14.19 0.56 22.14
C HIS A 410 12.81 0.54 21.45
N LEU A 411 12.19 -0.63 21.27
CA LEU A 411 10.85 -0.75 20.66
C LEU A 411 9.78 0.01 21.45
N ARG A 412 9.80 -0.08 22.79
CA ARG A 412 8.90 0.70 23.64
C ARG A 412 9.08 2.20 23.40
N ALA A 413 10.32 2.66 23.31
CA ALA A 413 10.62 4.07 23.09
C ALA A 413 10.25 4.53 21.65
N GLU A 414 10.28 3.65 20.65
CA GLU A 414 9.77 3.94 19.30
C GLU A 414 8.24 3.99 19.28
N ALA A 415 7.55 3.05 19.95
CA ALA A 415 6.10 3.09 20.10
C ALA A 415 5.63 4.40 20.76
N ALA A 416 6.35 4.86 21.79
CA ALA A 416 6.09 6.13 22.45
C ALA A 416 6.24 7.36 21.52
N ALA A 417 7.09 7.28 20.48
CA ALA A 417 7.23 8.32 19.47
C ALA A 417 6.17 8.23 18.36
N VAL A 418 5.73 7.02 18.04
CA VAL A 418 4.86 6.73 16.89
C VAL A 418 3.37 6.87 17.20
N VAL A 419 2.91 6.28 18.30
CA VAL A 419 1.48 6.08 18.60
C VAL A 419 0.74 7.41 18.81
N PRO A 420 1.23 8.38 19.61
CA PRO A 420 0.45 9.58 19.96
C PRO A 420 0.08 10.45 18.76
N GLY A 421 0.91 10.43 17.72
CA GLY A 421 0.69 11.17 16.47
C GLY A 421 -0.34 10.54 15.54
N ARG A 422 -0.91 9.38 15.88
CA ARG A 422 -1.84 8.62 15.01
C ARG A 422 -3.18 8.30 15.65
N THR A 423 -3.33 8.52 16.94
CA THR A 423 -4.57 8.22 17.71
C THR A 423 -5.79 8.98 17.21
N HIS A 424 -5.59 10.10 16.51
CA HIS A 424 -6.66 10.95 15.97
C HIS A 424 -7.23 10.47 14.64
N HIS A 425 -6.56 9.54 13.95
CA HIS A 425 -7.01 9.05 12.65
C HIS A 425 -8.22 8.12 12.81
N PRO A 426 -9.42 8.49 12.30
CA PRO A 426 -10.56 7.57 12.27
C PRO A 426 -10.27 6.34 11.41
N SER A 427 -9.38 6.40 10.43
CA SER A 427 -8.99 5.22 9.64
C SER A 427 -8.31 4.13 10.49
N LEU A 428 -7.50 4.48 11.50
CA LEU A 428 -6.71 3.52 12.28
C LEU A 428 -7.60 2.54 13.07
N LEU A 429 -7.78 1.34 12.53
CA LEU A 429 -8.62 0.28 13.08
C LEU A 429 -7.93 -0.41 14.25
N LEU A 430 -6.70 -0.89 14.03
CA LEU A 430 -5.96 -1.71 14.98
C LEU A 430 -4.45 -1.57 14.81
N TRP A 431 -3.71 -1.89 15.87
CA TRP A 431 -2.25 -2.02 15.87
C TRP A 431 -1.84 -3.49 15.77
N GLY A 432 -0.75 -3.76 15.04
CA GLY A 432 -0.15 -5.08 14.93
C GLY A 432 1.30 -5.08 15.42
N GLY A 433 1.73 -6.17 16.06
CA GLY A 433 3.10 -6.29 16.55
C GLY A 433 4.14 -6.50 15.44
N GLY A 434 3.78 -7.19 14.35
CA GLY A 434 4.62 -7.38 13.18
C GLY A 434 4.16 -8.50 12.24
N ASN A 435 4.91 -8.71 11.16
CA ASN A 435 4.62 -9.69 10.12
C ASN A 435 5.34 -11.03 10.37
N GLU A 436 4.61 -12.12 10.33
CA GLU A 436 5.09 -13.50 10.23
C GLU A 436 6.01 -13.95 11.38
N LEU A 437 5.85 -13.34 12.55
CA LEU A 437 6.67 -13.61 13.73
C LEU A 437 6.24 -14.94 14.38
N GLU A 438 7.11 -15.94 14.31
CA GLU A 438 6.87 -17.29 14.82
C GLU A 438 8.13 -17.91 15.46
N ASP A 439 7.91 -18.97 16.25
CA ASP A 439 8.95 -19.89 16.72
C ASP A 439 8.51 -21.36 16.47
N ASP A 440 9.26 -22.33 17.02
CA ASP A 440 8.98 -23.77 16.83
C ASP A 440 7.58 -24.23 17.31
N ALA A 441 6.92 -23.47 18.19
CA ALA A 441 5.54 -23.71 18.64
C ALA A 441 4.48 -22.99 17.78
N GLY A 442 4.88 -22.32 16.70
CA GLY A 442 4.02 -21.60 15.77
C GLY A 442 3.98 -20.09 16.03
N PRO A 443 2.98 -19.38 15.46
CA PRO A 443 2.86 -17.93 15.58
C PRO A 443 2.95 -17.42 17.02
N LEU A 444 3.61 -16.27 17.19
CA LEU A 444 3.89 -15.69 18.50
C LEU A 444 2.69 -14.94 19.08
N SER A 445 2.54 -15.05 20.39
CA SER A 445 1.66 -14.26 21.24
C SER A 445 2.48 -13.36 22.17
N ASP A 446 1.83 -12.39 22.82
CA ASP A 446 2.52 -11.45 23.72
C ASP A 446 3.24 -12.16 24.87
N ASP A 447 2.64 -13.20 25.46
CA ASP A 447 3.22 -13.97 26.57
C ASP A 447 4.47 -14.77 26.17
N ARG A 448 4.66 -15.01 24.86
CA ARG A 448 5.81 -15.72 24.30
C ARG A 448 6.89 -14.80 23.73
N SER A 449 6.65 -13.48 23.67
CA SER A 449 7.61 -12.52 23.12
C SER A 449 7.68 -11.23 23.95
N PRO A 450 8.78 -10.95 24.67
CA PRO A 450 8.92 -9.73 25.45
C PRO A 450 8.91 -8.46 24.58
N ALA A 451 9.29 -8.57 23.31
CA ALA A 451 9.20 -7.48 22.35
C ALA A 451 7.74 -7.12 22.02
N LEU A 452 6.90 -8.14 21.78
CA LEU A 452 5.48 -7.96 21.46
C LEU A 452 4.70 -7.47 22.69
N ALA A 453 4.94 -8.07 23.86
CA ALA A 453 4.36 -7.60 25.11
C ALA A 453 4.69 -6.13 25.38
N ALA A 454 5.96 -5.71 25.20
CA ALA A 454 6.35 -4.33 25.42
C ALA A 454 5.69 -3.35 24.46
N LEU A 455 5.50 -3.73 23.18
CA LEU A 455 4.76 -2.93 22.21
C LEU A 455 3.28 -2.82 22.58
N HIS A 456 2.63 -3.94 22.91
CA HIS A 456 1.21 -3.96 23.28
C HIS A 456 0.95 -3.13 24.53
N GLU A 457 1.74 -3.32 25.60
CA GLU A 457 1.63 -2.52 26.83
C GLU A 457 1.76 -1.02 26.57
N GLU A 458 2.66 -0.63 25.66
CA GLU A 458 2.86 0.77 25.29
C GLU A 458 1.70 1.33 24.47
N VAL A 459 1.15 0.53 23.54
CA VAL A 459 -0.06 0.88 22.79
C VAL A 459 -1.25 1.05 23.73
N GLU A 460 -1.50 0.12 24.64
CA GLU A 460 -2.62 0.21 25.59
C GLU A 460 -2.49 1.43 26.51
N ARG A 461 -1.26 1.82 26.86
CA ARG A 461 -1.01 3.04 27.64
C ARG A 461 -1.32 4.32 26.85
N LEU A 462 -1.05 4.33 25.55
CA LEU A 462 -1.07 5.53 24.70
C LEU A 462 -2.36 5.69 23.88
N ASP A 463 -3.01 4.59 23.54
CA ASP A 463 -4.22 4.50 22.73
C ASP A 463 -5.17 3.43 23.30
N PRO A 464 -5.61 3.59 24.56
CA PRO A 464 -6.33 2.56 25.30
C PRO A 464 -7.61 2.13 24.59
N GLY A 465 -7.82 0.81 24.54
CA GLY A 465 -8.98 0.20 23.90
C GLY A 465 -8.89 0.08 22.37
N ARG A 466 -7.78 0.50 21.74
CA ARG A 466 -7.52 0.18 20.33
C ARG A 466 -7.26 -1.33 20.19
N PRO A 467 -7.90 -2.03 19.25
CA PRO A 467 -7.62 -3.45 19.03
C PRO A 467 -6.14 -3.73 18.70
N TRP A 468 -5.68 -4.91 19.10
CA TRP A 468 -4.30 -5.39 18.95
C TRP A 468 -4.27 -6.81 18.37
N LEU A 469 -3.33 -7.05 17.45
CA LEU A 469 -2.91 -8.40 17.03
C LEU A 469 -1.39 -8.55 17.23
N PRO A 470 -0.91 -9.60 17.92
CA PRO A 470 0.51 -9.73 18.26
C PRO A 470 1.40 -9.92 17.03
N THR A 471 0.91 -10.64 16.02
CA THR A 471 1.59 -10.92 14.75
C THR A 471 0.53 -11.27 13.69
N SER A 472 0.89 -11.28 12.41
CA SER A 472 0.06 -11.83 11.32
C SER A 472 0.90 -12.80 10.50
N PRO A 473 0.56 -14.09 10.40
CA PRO A 473 -0.68 -14.70 10.86
C PRO A 473 -0.69 -14.98 12.37
N THR A 474 -1.84 -14.89 13.06
CA THR A 474 -1.94 -15.25 14.50
C THR A 474 -2.10 -16.75 14.78
N GLY A 475 -2.28 -17.60 13.75
CA GLY A 475 -2.30 -19.06 13.91
C GLY A 475 -3.69 -19.69 14.09
N PRO A 476 -3.77 -20.95 14.58
CA PRO A 476 -2.69 -21.73 15.20
C PRO A 476 -1.65 -22.26 14.20
N SER A 477 -1.98 -22.26 12.91
CA SER A 477 -1.04 -22.57 11.82
C SER A 477 -0.73 -21.31 11.03
N PHE A 478 0.53 -21.14 10.65
CA PHE A 478 0.95 -20.11 9.72
C PHE A 478 0.27 -20.29 8.36
N HIS A 479 0.40 -21.50 7.78
CA HIS A 479 0.03 -21.74 6.40
C HIS A 479 -1.47 -21.90 6.21
N PHE A 480 -2.00 -21.40 5.08
CA PHE A 480 -3.35 -21.70 4.60
C PHE A 480 -3.53 -23.22 4.41
N ARG A 481 -4.17 -23.83 5.39
CA ARG A 481 -4.49 -25.25 5.51
C ARG A 481 -5.79 -25.39 6.30
N ASP A 482 -6.28 -26.61 6.43
CA ASP A 482 -7.45 -26.91 7.25
C ASP A 482 -7.21 -26.54 8.73
N GLY A 483 -8.12 -25.75 9.32
CA GLY A 483 -8.13 -25.45 10.75
C GLY A 483 -7.34 -24.21 11.20
N GLY A 484 -6.95 -23.31 10.28
CA GLY A 484 -6.31 -22.03 10.62
C GLY A 484 -7.32 -20.93 11.00
N HIS A 485 -6.93 -19.99 11.86
CA HIS A 485 -7.74 -18.79 12.14
C HIS A 485 -7.33 -17.67 11.20
N ASP A 486 -6.23 -17.01 11.53
CA ASP A 486 -5.50 -16.07 10.69
C ASP A 486 -4.35 -16.82 10.03
N VAL A 487 -4.28 -16.77 8.71
CA VAL A 487 -3.34 -17.58 7.93
C VAL A 487 -2.74 -16.79 6.78
N HIS A 488 -1.56 -17.25 6.38
CA HIS A 488 -0.82 -16.82 5.22
C HIS A 488 -0.57 -18.03 4.30
N GLY A 489 -1.13 -18.09 3.11
CA GLY A 489 -0.66 -19.03 2.05
C GLY A 489 -1.65 -19.16 0.90
N PRO A 490 -1.26 -19.53 -0.33
CA PRO A 490 0.03 -19.42 -1.04
C PRO A 490 0.15 -18.10 -1.85
N TRP A 491 1.39 -17.76 -2.26
CA TRP A 491 1.76 -16.46 -2.85
C TRP A 491 1.89 -16.60 -4.38
N GLU A 492 1.84 -17.84 -4.87
CA GLU A 492 1.95 -18.20 -6.28
C GLU A 492 0.69 -18.91 -6.80
N HIS A 493 0.47 -18.89 -8.11
CA HIS A 493 -0.56 -19.70 -8.77
C HIS A 493 -0.25 -21.18 -8.61
N GLN A 494 -1.23 -21.98 -8.13
CA GLN A 494 -0.99 -23.40 -7.85
C GLN A 494 -1.26 -24.32 -9.06
N GLY A 495 -1.50 -23.75 -10.24
CA GLY A 495 -1.82 -24.46 -11.48
C GLY A 495 -3.32 -24.59 -11.75
N LEU A 496 -3.69 -25.11 -12.92
CA LEU A 496 -5.04 -25.01 -13.48
C LEU A 496 -6.14 -25.78 -12.72
N THR A 497 -5.76 -26.66 -11.79
CA THR A 497 -6.68 -27.46 -10.96
C THR A 497 -6.40 -27.27 -9.47
N ALA A 498 -5.15 -27.45 -9.03
CA ALA A 498 -4.82 -27.43 -7.60
C ALA A 498 -5.10 -26.06 -6.94
N HIS A 499 -5.05 -24.96 -7.70
CA HIS A 499 -5.47 -23.64 -7.22
C HIS A 499 -6.92 -23.65 -6.76
N TYR A 500 -7.81 -24.15 -7.60
CA TYR A 500 -9.25 -24.19 -7.35
C TYR A 500 -9.60 -25.15 -6.21
N THR A 501 -8.99 -26.34 -6.20
CA THR A 501 -9.15 -27.31 -5.11
C THR A 501 -8.74 -26.72 -3.77
N LEU A 502 -7.61 -26.00 -3.71
CA LEU A 502 -7.08 -25.40 -2.49
C LEU A 502 -8.06 -24.37 -1.90
N TYR A 503 -8.49 -23.39 -2.70
CA TYR A 503 -9.38 -22.34 -2.21
C TYR A 503 -10.82 -22.84 -1.95
N ASN A 504 -11.27 -23.87 -2.66
CA ASN A 504 -12.55 -24.54 -2.37
C ASN A 504 -12.55 -25.27 -1.02
N GLY A 505 -11.38 -25.67 -0.51
CA GLY A 505 -11.20 -26.31 0.79
C GLY A 505 -10.94 -25.35 1.95
N GLY A 506 -10.87 -24.03 1.71
CA GLY A 506 -10.47 -23.05 2.71
C GLY A 506 -11.36 -23.01 3.96
N THR A 507 -10.74 -22.92 5.14
CA THR A 507 -11.43 -22.86 6.44
C THR A 507 -11.05 -21.66 7.30
N ALA A 508 -10.14 -20.80 6.82
CA ALA A 508 -9.64 -19.63 7.53
C ALA A 508 -10.75 -18.65 7.96
N LEU A 509 -10.58 -18.09 9.16
CA LEU A 509 -11.41 -17.00 9.71
C LEU A 509 -10.95 -15.62 9.21
N ALA A 510 -9.65 -15.48 8.99
CA ALA A 510 -8.99 -14.33 8.41
C ALA A 510 -7.91 -14.84 7.45
N HIS A 511 -7.98 -14.43 6.19
CA HIS A 511 -6.94 -14.70 5.21
C HIS A 511 -6.25 -13.37 4.92
N THR A 512 -5.25 -13.05 5.75
CA THR A 512 -4.66 -11.72 5.86
C THR A 512 -3.49 -11.50 4.90
N GLU A 513 -3.02 -12.58 4.26
CA GLU A 513 -2.04 -12.52 3.20
C GLU A 513 -2.19 -13.74 2.28
N PHE A 514 -2.22 -13.51 0.96
CA PHE A 514 -2.16 -14.52 -0.12
C PHE A 514 -2.04 -13.86 -1.48
N GLY A 515 -1.41 -14.52 -2.44
CA GLY A 515 -1.03 -13.88 -3.69
C GLY A 515 -1.12 -14.78 -4.89
N VAL A 516 -1.04 -14.13 -6.04
CA VAL A 516 -0.71 -14.76 -7.31
C VAL A 516 0.25 -13.81 -8.03
N GLU A 517 1.32 -14.37 -8.58
CA GLU A 517 2.34 -13.67 -9.35
C GLU A 517 1.88 -13.32 -10.77
N GLY A 518 2.40 -12.21 -11.29
CA GLY A 518 2.21 -11.81 -12.67
C GLY A 518 3.25 -10.77 -13.11
N MET A 519 3.55 -10.73 -14.40
CA MET A 519 4.50 -9.75 -14.93
C MET A 519 3.98 -8.31 -14.82
N ALA A 520 4.90 -7.35 -14.71
CA ALA A 520 4.61 -5.92 -14.77
C ALA A 520 3.88 -5.48 -16.06
N ASN A 521 3.21 -4.33 -16.03
CA ASN A 521 2.63 -3.77 -17.25
C ASN A 521 3.71 -3.41 -18.26
N ARG A 522 3.31 -3.34 -19.53
CA ARG A 522 4.22 -3.17 -20.67
C ARG A 522 5.10 -1.93 -20.53
N ARG A 523 4.53 -0.80 -20.07
CA ARG A 523 5.24 0.47 -19.89
C ARG A 523 6.37 0.34 -18.88
N LEU A 524 6.04 -0.11 -17.66
CA LEU A 524 7.04 -0.33 -16.61
C LEU A 524 8.08 -1.38 -17.05
N TRP A 525 7.65 -2.55 -17.51
CA TRP A 525 8.55 -3.62 -17.94
C TRP A 525 9.57 -3.16 -19.00
N THR A 526 9.13 -2.33 -19.96
CA THR A 526 9.99 -1.77 -21.01
C THR A 526 11.06 -0.83 -20.45
N ALA A 527 10.75 -0.09 -19.38
CA ALA A 527 11.68 0.79 -18.68
C ALA A 527 12.70 -0.02 -17.83
N LEU A 528 12.24 -1.09 -17.19
CA LEU A 528 13.07 -1.90 -16.29
C LEU A 528 14.05 -2.80 -17.04
N VAL A 529 13.63 -3.41 -18.15
CA VAL A 529 14.39 -4.48 -18.82
C VAL A 529 14.97 -3.99 -20.16
N PRO A 530 16.30 -3.81 -20.25
CA PRO A 530 16.96 -3.41 -21.49
C PRO A 530 16.63 -4.37 -22.65
N PRO A 531 16.54 -3.89 -23.92
CA PRO A 531 16.13 -4.72 -25.04
C PRO A 531 16.90 -6.04 -25.21
N ALA A 532 18.20 -6.05 -24.93
CA ALA A 532 19.05 -7.24 -25.04
C ALA A 532 18.75 -8.30 -23.97
N ASP A 533 18.16 -7.90 -22.85
CA ASP A 533 17.90 -8.76 -21.69
C ASP A 533 16.43 -9.19 -21.58
N ARG A 534 15.58 -8.86 -22.57
CA ARG A 534 14.13 -9.15 -22.51
C ARG A 534 13.79 -10.63 -22.63
N TRP A 535 14.71 -11.46 -23.12
CA TRP A 535 14.51 -12.89 -23.32
C TRP A 535 15.74 -13.70 -22.87
N PRO A 536 15.56 -14.86 -22.23
CA PRO A 536 14.28 -15.41 -21.75
C PRO A 536 13.76 -14.68 -20.50
N VAL A 537 12.49 -14.87 -20.16
CA VAL A 537 11.82 -14.18 -19.03
C VAL A 537 11.92 -14.92 -17.69
N GLY A 538 12.52 -16.12 -17.67
CA GLY A 538 12.65 -16.95 -16.48
C GLY A 538 13.88 -16.63 -15.64
N ARG A 539 14.04 -17.37 -14.53
CA ARG A 539 15.13 -17.22 -13.53
C ARG A 539 16.54 -17.50 -14.10
N GLU A 540 16.64 -18.14 -15.26
CA GLU A 540 17.88 -18.33 -16.00
C GLU A 540 18.47 -17.00 -16.51
N ASN A 541 17.66 -15.96 -16.63
CA ASN A 541 18.11 -14.63 -17.00
C ASN A 541 18.48 -13.82 -15.73
N PRO A 542 19.74 -13.35 -15.61
CA PRO A 542 20.19 -12.62 -14.43
C PRO A 542 19.44 -11.32 -14.14
N VAL A 543 18.84 -10.68 -15.15
CA VAL A 543 18.02 -9.47 -14.97
C VAL A 543 16.68 -9.83 -14.33
N TYR A 544 15.95 -10.83 -14.86
CA TYR A 544 14.70 -11.29 -14.25
C TYR A 544 14.91 -11.93 -12.88
N ARG A 545 16.07 -12.54 -12.64
CA ARG A 545 16.47 -12.99 -11.30
C ARG A 545 16.64 -11.84 -10.31
N HIS A 546 17.08 -10.67 -10.78
CA HIS A 546 17.19 -9.50 -9.92
C HIS A 546 15.82 -8.83 -9.71
N LEU A 547 14.98 -8.82 -10.74
CA LEU A 547 13.67 -8.16 -10.78
C LEU A 547 12.51 -9.13 -10.47
N GLY A 548 12.58 -9.78 -9.31
CA GLY A 548 11.52 -10.66 -8.80
C GLY A 548 11.79 -12.16 -8.91
N ASP A 549 12.95 -12.64 -8.40
CA ASP A 549 13.32 -14.08 -8.41
C ASP A 549 12.21 -14.96 -7.79
N TRP A 550 11.73 -14.57 -6.60
CA TRP A 550 10.78 -15.35 -5.81
C TRP A 550 9.47 -15.54 -6.55
N TRP A 551 8.98 -14.49 -7.21
CA TRP A 551 7.69 -14.50 -7.93
C TRP A 551 7.82 -14.87 -9.40
N ASN A 552 9.00 -15.27 -9.88
CA ASN A 552 9.17 -15.70 -11.26
C ASN A 552 8.75 -17.17 -11.45
N ASN A 553 7.50 -17.35 -11.86
CA ASN A 553 6.91 -18.66 -12.12
C ASN A 553 6.78 -18.98 -13.62
N ALA A 554 7.75 -18.54 -14.44
CA ALA A 554 7.70 -18.72 -15.89
C ALA A 554 7.52 -20.18 -16.33
N ALA A 555 7.99 -21.15 -15.55
CA ALA A 555 7.81 -22.58 -15.84
C ALA A 555 6.33 -23.00 -15.78
N LEU A 556 5.63 -22.69 -14.68
CA LEU A 556 4.20 -23.00 -14.53
C LEU A 556 3.36 -22.24 -15.55
N VAL A 557 3.69 -20.97 -15.81
CA VAL A 557 3.00 -20.19 -16.84
C VAL A 557 3.20 -20.83 -18.21
N ARG A 558 4.41 -21.27 -18.56
CA ARG A 558 4.65 -21.97 -19.83
C ARG A 558 3.90 -23.30 -19.92
N GLU A 559 3.90 -24.09 -18.85
CA GLU A 559 3.20 -25.37 -18.78
C GLU A 559 1.68 -25.21 -18.90
N SER A 560 1.11 -24.21 -18.24
CA SER A 560 -0.32 -23.88 -18.28
C SER A 560 -0.82 -23.57 -19.69
N PHE A 561 0.08 -23.22 -20.62
CA PHE A 561 -0.21 -22.94 -22.02
C PHE A 561 0.49 -23.95 -22.96
N GLY A 562 0.60 -25.21 -22.54
CA GLY A 562 1.03 -26.33 -23.37
C GLY A 562 2.48 -26.26 -23.84
N GLY A 563 3.34 -25.47 -23.17
CA GLY A 563 4.72 -25.28 -23.59
C GLY A 563 4.93 -24.28 -24.74
N ARG A 564 3.86 -23.64 -25.24
CA ARG A 564 3.86 -22.90 -26.51
C ARG A 564 4.20 -21.41 -26.42
N LEU A 565 4.48 -20.87 -25.24
CA LEU A 565 4.85 -19.45 -25.08
C LEU A 565 6.30 -19.21 -25.53
N THR A 566 6.50 -18.29 -26.49
CA THR A 566 7.78 -18.06 -27.17
C THR A 566 8.28 -16.61 -27.15
N THR A 567 7.45 -15.66 -26.72
CA THR A 567 7.82 -14.24 -26.65
C THR A 567 7.57 -13.64 -25.26
N PRO A 568 8.30 -12.58 -24.85
CA PRO A 568 8.06 -11.93 -23.56
C PRO A 568 6.62 -11.41 -23.39
N ASP A 569 6.01 -10.95 -24.48
CA ASP A 569 4.68 -10.35 -24.46
C ASP A 569 3.57 -11.41 -24.34
N GLU A 570 3.75 -12.59 -24.93
CA GLU A 570 2.92 -13.78 -24.65
C GLU A 570 3.00 -14.17 -23.18
N PHE A 571 4.21 -14.23 -22.61
CA PHE A 571 4.41 -14.50 -21.18
C PHE A 571 3.74 -13.48 -20.27
N ARG A 572 3.83 -12.20 -20.63
CA ARG A 572 3.20 -11.12 -19.89
C ARG A 572 1.68 -11.25 -19.89
N ARG A 573 1.05 -11.46 -21.05
CA ARG A 573 -0.40 -11.71 -21.14
C ARG A 573 -0.81 -12.97 -20.38
N ALA A 574 -0.07 -14.07 -20.54
CA ALA A 574 -0.34 -15.35 -19.89
C ALA A 574 -0.26 -15.27 -18.36
N SER A 575 0.83 -14.70 -17.85
CA SER A 575 1.01 -14.51 -16.40
C SER A 575 -0.03 -13.56 -15.81
N GLN A 576 -0.33 -12.42 -16.46
CA GLN A 576 -1.35 -11.49 -15.98
C GLN A 576 -2.78 -12.08 -16.04
N PHE A 577 -3.06 -12.98 -17.00
CA PHE A 577 -4.33 -13.72 -17.06
C PHE A 577 -4.46 -14.68 -15.88
N LEU A 578 -3.42 -15.50 -15.61
CA LEU A 578 -3.40 -16.41 -14.46
C LEU A 578 -3.46 -15.64 -13.14
N GLN A 579 -2.78 -14.50 -13.04
CA GLN A 579 -2.86 -13.61 -11.90
C GLN A 579 -4.29 -13.13 -11.66
N ALA A 580 -4.95 -12.60 -12.70
CA ALA A 580 -6.30 -12.06 -12.58
C ALA A 580 -7.34 -13.14 -12.23
N ALA A 581 -7.31 -14.27 -12.94
CA ALA A 581 -8.25 -15.37 -12.71
C ALA A 581 -8.02 -16.05 -11.35
N GLY A 582 -6.76 -16.32 -11.01
CA GLY A 582 -6.40 -17.01 -9.77
C GLY A 582 -6.67 -16.16 -8.53
N LEU A 583 -6.25 -14.89 -8.54
CA LEU A 583 -6.38 -14.03 -7.36
C LEU A 583 -7.84 -13.63 -7.11
N ALA A 584 -8.61 -13.34 -8.16
CA ALA A 584 -10.04 -13.11 -8.02
C ALA A 584 -10.75 -14.36 -7.47
N TYR A 585 -10.42 -15.55 -7.97
CA TYR A 585 -11.02 -16.79 -7.47
C TYR A 585 -10.72 -17.03 -5.98
N ALA A 586 -9.49 -16.77 -5.55
CA ALA A 586 -9.07 -16.86 -4.15
C ALA A 586 -9.90 -15.95 -3.24
N VAL A 587 -10.02 -14.66 -3.62
CA VAL A 587 -10.84 -13.68 -2.91
C VAL A 587 -12.30 -14.14 -2.86
N GLU A 588 -12.88 -14.53 -4.00
CA GLU A 588 -14.28 -14.95 -4.06
C GLU A 588 -14.54 -16.23 -3.24
N ALA A 589 -13.59 -17.17 -3.20
CA ALA A 589 -13.68 -18.37 -2.36
C ALA A 589 -13.69 -18.04 -0.87
N ASP A 590 -12.91 -17.06 -0.43
CA ASP A 590 -12.90 -16.60 0.95
C ASP A 590 -14.17 -15.84 1.31
N ARG A 591 -14.60 -14.92 0.45
CA ARG A 591 -15.84 -14.15 0.65
C ARG A 591 -17.10 -15.02 0.64
N ARG A 592 -17.13 -16.13 -0.12
CA ARG A 592 -18.20 -17.14 -0.05
C ARG A 592 -18.43 -17.72 1.35
N ARG A 593 -17.49 -17.54 2.27
CA ARG A 593 -17.56 -18.01 3.65
C ARG A 593 -17.91 -16.92 4.66
N TRP A 594 -18.19 -15.68 4.24
CA TRP A 594 -18.74 -14.65 5.14
C TRP A 594 -20.06 -15.16 5.78
N PRO A 595 -20.32 -14.95 7.09
CA PRO A 595 -19.53 -14.19 8.08
C PRO A 595 -18.49 -15.01 8.87
N ARG A 596 -18.22 -16.26 8.49
CA ARG A 596 -17.18 -17.07 9.12
C ARG A 596 -15.77 -16.59 8.75
N ALA A 597 -15.53 -16.33 7.47
CA ALA A 597 -14.34 -15.61 7.02
C ALA A 597 -14.63 -14.10 7.01
N SER A 598 -13.93 -13.32 7.84
CA SER A 598 -14.23 -11.88 8.05
C SER A 598 -13.14 -10.93 7.61
N MET A 599 -11.92 -11.41 7.34
CA MET A 599 -10.85 -10.62 6.72
C MET A 599 -10.32 -11.33 5.48
N VAL A 600 -10.20 -10.61 4.37
CA VAL A 600 -9.70 -11.13 3.09
C VAL A 600 -8.79 -10.06 2.48
N LEU A 601 -7.48 -10.27 2.59
CA LEU A 601 -6.45 -9.28 2.26
C LEU A 601 -5.39 -9.91 1.33
N PRO A 602 -5.53 -9.77 0.01
CA PRO A 602 -4.50 -10.24 -0.90
C PRO A 602 -3.18 -9.46 -0.75
N TRP A 603 -2.08 -10.18 -0.96
CA TRP A 603 -0.73 -9.69 -1.17
C TRP A 603 -0.52 -9.48 -2.68
N GLN A 604 -0.43 -8.25 -3.18
CA GLN A 604 -0.53 -6.96 -2.48
C GLN A 604 -1.06 -5.88 -3.43
N LEU A 605 -1.43 -4.71 -2.91
CA LEU A 605 -1.88 -3.60 -3.78
C LEU A 605 -0.76 -3.15 -4.71
N ALA A 606 0.35 -2.69 -4.14
CA ALA A 606 1.52 -2.15 -4.83
C ALA A 606 2.81 -2.63 -4.15
N GLU A 607 3.97 -2.39 -4.77
CA GLU A 607 5.29 -2.79 -4.25
C GLU A 607 6.26 -1.61 -4.15
N SER A 608 7.21 -1.70 -3.22
CA SER A 608 8.19 -0.65 -2.93
C SER A 608 9.34 -0.59 -3.94
N TYR A 609 9.60 -1.66 -4.69
CA TYR A 609 10.63 -1.69 -5.72
C TYR A 609 10.04 -2.26 -7.02
N PRO A 610 10.33 -1.66 -8.18
CA PRO A 610 9.77 -2.11 -9.44
C PRO A 610 10.34 -3.47 -9.85
N SER A 611 9.48 -4.48 -9.92
CA SER A 611 9.86 -5.84 -10.33
C SER A 611 9.28 -6.20 -11.70
N ALA A 612 9.96 -7.09 -12.42
CA ALA A 612 9.46 -7.61 -13.69
C ALA A 612 8.39 -8.70 -13.47
N TRP A 613 8.54 -9.47 -12.40
CA TRP A 613 7.56 -10.42 -11.86
C TRP A 613 7.24 -10.06 -10.41
N CYS A 614 5.95 -9.93 -10.07
CA CYS A 614 5.54 -9.66 -8.70
C CYS A 614 4.08 -10.05 -8.45
N THR A 615 3.70 -10.14 -7.18
CA THR A 615 2.33 -10.37 -6.73
C THR A 615 1.46 -9.10 -6.77
N ALA A 616 2.08 -7.92 -6.84
CA ALA A 616 1.36 -6.65 -6.82
C ALA A 616 0.36 -6.54 -7.99
N VAL A 617 -0.84 -6.04 -7.70
CA VAL A 617 -1.90 -5.82 -8.71
C VAL A 617 -1.88 -4.43 -9.33
N VAL A 618 -1.20 -3.48 -8.70
CA VAL A 618 -0.80 -2.18 -9.23
C VAL A 618 0.72 -2.20 -9.30
N ASP A 619 1.29 -1.95 -10.47
CA ASP A 619 2.74 -1.93 -10.60
C ASP A 619 3.37 -0.70 -9.92
N HIS A 620 4.70 -0.67 -9.79
CA HIS A 620 5.41 0.41 -9.09
C HIS A 620 5.20 1.80 -9.73
N ALA A 621 4.88 1.87 -11.02
CA ALA A 621 4.53 3.13 -11.69
C ALA A 621 3.15 3.66 -11.30
N GLY A 622 2.35 2.87 -10.57
CA GLY A 622 1.00 3.20 -10.14
C GLY A 622 -0.07 2.78 -11.14
N GLU A 623 0.21 1.83 -12.04
CA GLU A 623 -0.74 1.37 -13.04
C GLU A 623 -1.41 0.04 -12.64
N PRO A 624 -2.76 -0.01 -12.65
CA PRO A 624 -3.49 -1.26 -12.47
C PRO A 624 -3.13 -2.32 -13.51
N LYS A 625 -2.85 -3.54 -13.05
CA LYS A 625 -2.84 -4.77 -13.87
C LYS A 625 -4.27 -5.29 -14.04
N PRO A 626 -4.52 -6.24 -14.97
CA PRO A 626 -5.83 -6.90 -15.08
C PRO A 626 -6.33 -7.51 -13.76
N ALA A 627 -5.42 -7.98 -12.91
CA ALA A 627 -5.74 -8.53 -11.60
C ALA A 627 -6.40 -7.53 -10.64
N TYR A 628 -6.04 -6.24 -10.71
CA TYR A 628 -6.69 -5.20 -9.89
C TYR A 628 -8.19 -5.12 -10.22
N HIS A 629 -8.53 -5.10 -11.51
CA HIS A 629 -9.93 -5.03 -11.95
C HIS A 629 -10.72 -6.31 -11.63
N ALA A 630 -10.06 -7.47 -11.71
CA ALA A 630 -10.67 -8.75 -11.34
C ALA A 630 -10.99 -8.82 -9.85
N VAL A 631 -10.06 -8.40 -8.98
CA VAL A 631 -10.31 -8.35 -7.53
C VAL A 631 -11.28 -7.24 -7.16
N ALA A 632 -11.27 -6.09 -7.84
CA ALA A 632 -12.27 -5.04 -7.61
C ALA A 632 -13.71 -5.55 -7.84
N ARG A 633 -13.91 -6.40 -8.86
CA ARG A 633 -15.19 -7.11 -9.05
C ARG A 633 -15.44 -8.11 -7.92
N ALA A 634 -14.43 -8.86 -7.48
CA ALA A 634 -14.56 -9.78 -6.35
C ALA A 634 -14.89 -9.06 -5.02
N PHE A 635 -14.54 -7.78 -4.87
CA PHE A 635 -14.89 -6.92 -3.73
C PHE A 635 -16.25 -6.24 -3.84
N ALA A 636 -16.93 -6.33 -4.99
CA ALA A 636 -18.23 -5.69 -5.18
C ALA A 636 -19.24 -6.12 -4.08
N PRO A 637 -20.08 -5.18 -3.62
CA PRO A 637 -21.06 -5.45 -2.57
C PRO A 637 -22.15 -6.42 -3.03
N GLU A 638 -22.43 -6.47 -4.33
CA GLU A 638 -23.41 -7.36 -4.96
C GLU A 638 -22.72 -8.11 -6.10
N ARG A 639 -22.84 -9.44 -6.11
CA ARG A 639 -22.05 -10.26 -7.02
C ARG A 639 -22.73 -11.58 -7.38
N VAL A 640 -22.58 -11.97 -8.64
CA VAL A 640 -22.67 -13.37 -9.08
C VAL A 640 -21.29 -13.91 -9.45
N THR A 641 -20.85 -14.99 -8.81
CA THR A 641 -19.55 -15.64 -9.06
C THR A 641 -19.72 -17.13 -9.33
N ALA A 642 -18.78 -17.68 -10.11
CA ALA A 642 -18.66 -19.11 -10.34
C ALA A 642 -17.75 -19.75 -9.29
N ARG A 643 -18.20 -20.88 -8.72
CA ARG A 643 -17.32 -21.86 -8.08
C ARG A 643 -16.97 -22.92 -9.11
N LEU A 644 -15.68 -23.18 -9.26
CA LEU A 644 -15.09 -24.08 -10.25
C LEU A 644 -14.11 -25.01 -9.54
N ASP A 645 -13.87 -26.19 -10.12
CA ASP A 645 -12.81 -27.09 -9.64
C ASP A 645 -11.52 -27.00 -10.47
N ARG A 646 -11.55 -26.28 -11.59
CA ARG A 646 -10.43 -26.09 -12.54
C ARG A 646 -10.74 -25.04 -13.61
N LEU A 647 -9.71 -24.53 -14.27
CA LEU A 647 -9.83 -23.73 -15.52
C LEU A 647 -9.78 -24.57 -16.79
N ALA A 648 -9.08 -25.70 -16.75
CA ALA A 648 -8.88 -26.60 -17.88
C ALA A 648 -9.46 -27.98 -17.52
N PHE A 649 -10.44 -28.44 -18.29
CA PHE A 649 -11.29 -29.58 -17.91
C PHE A 649 -10.78 -30.93 -18.42
N ASP A 650 -9.80 -30.97 -19.33
CA ASP A 650 -9.22 -32.21 -19.88
C ASP A 650 -10.30 -33.20 -20.38
N GLY A 651 -11.28 -32.68 -21.14
CA GLY A 651 -12.41 -33.45 -21.65
C GLY A 651 -13.47 -33.84 -20.61
N ALA A 652 -13.29 -33.54 -19.32
CA ALA A 652 -14.33 -33.68 -18.32
C ALA A 652 -15.48 -32.69 -18.58
N PRO A 653 -16.72 -32.98 -18.11
CA PRO A 653 -17.81 -32.03 -18.17
C PRO A 653 -17.44 -30.71 -17.50
N VAL A 654 -17.80 -29.59 -18.14
CA VAL A 654 -17.67 -28.26 -17.54
C VAL A 654 -18.74 -28.11 -16.49
N GLU A 655 -18.32 -27.86 -15.25
CA GLU A 655 -19.22 -27.64 -14.11
C GLU A 655 -19.03 -26.24 -13.55
N VAL A 656 -20.14 -25.50 -13.44
CA VAL A 656 -20.18 -24.12 -12.94
C VAL A 656 -21.27 -24.03 -11.89
N GLU A 657 -20.88 -23.88 -10.62
CA GLU A 657 -21.82 -23.62 -9.53
C GLU A 657 -21.94 -22.10 -9.32
N ALA A 658 -23.13 -21.55 -9.51
CA ALA A 658 -23.41 -20.14 -9.34
C ALA A 658 -23.63 -19.79 -7.87
N TRP A 659 -22.92 -18.77 -7.39
CA TRP A 659 -23.04 -18.22 -6.04
C TRP A 659 -23.40 -16.74 -6.09
N LEU A 660 -24.17 -16.29 -5.11
CA LEU A 660 -24.54 -14.89 -4.93
C LEU A 660 -24.16 -14.37 -3.55
N TRP A 661 -23.83 -13.10 -3.46
CA TRP A 661 -23.91 -12.32 -2.23
C TRP A 661 -24.40 -10.90 -2.53
N SER A 662 -25.00 -10.26 -1.52
CA SER A 662 -25.30 -8.82 -1.52
C SER A 662 -25.15 -8.21 -0.13
N GLY A 663 -25.05 -6.89 -0.09
CA GLY A 663 -25.20 -6.14 1.16
C GLY A 663 -26.60 -6.29 1.76
N PRO A 664 -26.76 -5.95 3.05
CA PRO A 664 -28.05 -6.05 3.73
C PRO A 664 -29.09 -5.12 3.08
N GLY A 665 -30.35 -5.58 3.04
CA GLY A 665 -31.46 -4.80 2.51
C GLY A 665 -31.80 -5.04 1.03
N ARG A 666 -31.12 -5.98 0.36
CA ARG A 666 -31.51 -6.40 -1.00
C ARG A 666 -32.89 -7.04 -0.98
N ALA A 667 -33.78 -6.56 -1.86
CA ALA A 667 -35.12 -7.11 -1.98
C ALA A 667 -35.09 -8.57 -2.47
N PRO A 668 -36.02 -9.43 -2.00
CA PRO A 668 -36.19 -10.77 -2.55
C PRO A 668 -36.70 -10.74 -3.99
N GLY A 669 -36.54 -11.86 -4.69
CA GLY A 669 -36.99 -12.01 -6.07
C GLY A 669 -35.89 -11.70 -7.08
N GLY A 670 -35.97 -12.37 -8.23
CA GLY A 670 -34.98 -12.25 -9.29
C GLY A 670 -34.62 -13.61 -9.87
N THR A 671 -33.63 -13.60 -10.74
CA THR A 671 -33.22 -14.78 -11.51
C THR A 671 -31.71 -14.80 -11.70
N VAL A 672 -31.11 -15.98 -11.57
CA VAL A 672 -29.78 -16.27 -12.10
C VAL A 672 -29.92 -17.09 -13.37
N ILE A 673 -29.26 -16.66 -14.44
CA ILE A 673 -29.11 -17.45 -15.67
C ILE A 673 -27.65 -17.80 -15.84
N ALA A 674 -27.35 -19.09 -15.95
CA ALA A 674 -26.04 -19.62 -16.30
C ALA A 674 -26.04 -20.12 -17.74
N ARG A 675 -25.00 -19.78 -18.49
CA ARG A 675 -24.81 -20.23 -19.87
C ARG A 675 -23.39 -20.73 -20.06
N LEU A 676 -23.24 -21.83 -20.78
CA LEU A 676 -21.97 -22.17 -21.41
C LEU A 676 -22.06 -21.75 -22.88
N ARG A 677 -21.12 -20.93 -23.34
CA ARG A 677 -21.06 -20.47 -24.72
C ARG A 677 -19.84 -20.98 -25.45
N SER A 678 -19.93 -21.09 -26.77
CA SER A 678 -18.75 -21.21 -27.62
C SER A 678 -17.97 -19.89 -27.63
N ALA A 679 -16.72 -19.92 -28.10
CA ALA A 679 -15.95 -18.70 -28.34
C ALA A 679 -16.62 -17.73 -29.32
N TYR A 680 -17.57 -18.18 -30.15
CA TYR A 680 -18.35 -17.35 -31.09
C TYR A 680 -19.69 -16.88 -30.50
N GLY A 681 -19.90 -17.05 -29.18
CA GLY A 681 -21.06 -16.54 -28.46
C GLY A 681 -22.31 -17.41 -28.55
N GLU A 682 -22.28 -18.52 -29.29
CA GLU A 682 -23.38 -19.47 -29.38
C GLU A 682 -23.63 -20.11 -28.01
N VAL A 683 -24.88 -20.13 -27.56
CA VAL A 683 -25.26 -20.80 -26.30
C VAL A 683 -25.29 -22.30 -26.53
N LEU A 684 -24.41 -23.02 -25.84
CA LEU A 684 -24.31 -24.48 -25.89
C LEU A 684 -25.29 -25.12 -24.90
N VAL A 685 -25.40 -24.54 -23.71
CA VAL A 685 -26.36 -24.91 -22.66
C VAL A 685 -26.75 -23.68 -21.86
N GLU A 686 -27.97 -23.67 -21.35
CA GLU A 686 -28.50 -22.63 -20.47
C GLU A 686 -29.27 -23.29 -19.32
N GLU A 687 -29.07 -22.77 -18.12
CA GLU A 687 -29.83 -23.12 -16.93
C GLU A 687 -30.30 -21.83 -16.25
N GLN A 688 -31.45 -21.89 -15.59
CA GLN A 688 -32.06 -20.73 -14.93
C GLN A 688 -32.59 -21.11 -13.55
N TRP A 689 -32.30 -20.28 -12.55
CA TRP A 689 -32.74 -20.49 -11.17
C TRP A 689 -33.36 -19.23 -10.58
N PRO A 690 -34.52 -19.34 -9.90
CA PRO A 690 -35.13 -18.22 -9.21
C PRO A 690 -34.35 -17.86 -7.94
N VAL A 691 -34.25 -16.56 -7.64
CA VAL A 691 -33.72 -16.05 -6.36
C VAL A 691 -34.90 -15.62 -5.50
N ALA A 692 -35.58 -16.59 -4.89
CA ALA A 692 -36.85 -16.34 -4.19
C ALA A 692 -36.67 -15.51 -2.90
N ASP A 693 -35.68 -15.85 -2.10
CA ASP A 693 -35.42 -15.19 -0.81
C ASP A 693 -34.41 -14.03 -0.96
N PRO A 694 -34.34 -13.11 0.00
CA PRO A 694 -33.26 -12.12 0.06
C PRO A 694 -31.88 -12.78 0.05
N VAL A 695 -30.88 -12.06 -0.45
CA VAL A 695 -29.48 -12.46 -0.39
C VAL A 695 -28.75 -11.49 0.54
N ASP A 696 -28.37 -11.97 1.71
CA ASP A 696 -27.75 -11.19 2.78
C ASP A 696 -26.50 -11.88 3.36
N VAL A 697 -26.36 -13.17 3.05
CA VAL A 697 -25.12 -13.94 3.19
C VAL A 697 -24.83 -14.69 1.87
N PRO A 698 -23.55 -14.97 1.56
CA PRO A 698 -23.18 -15.76 0.40
C PRO A 698 -23.87 -17.11 0.37
N ARG A 699 -24.42 -17.50 -0.80
CA ARG A 699 -25.04 -18.81 -0.99
C ARG A 699 -24.97 -19.32 -2.43
N ALA A 700 -24.92 -20.64 -2.58
CA ALA A 700 -25.09 -21.31 -3.86
C ALA A 700 -26.54 -21.21 -4.33
N ILE A 701 -26.75 -21.01 -5.64
CA ILE A 701 -28.08 -20.91 -6.25
C ILE A 701 -28.38 -22.11 -7.16
N GLY A 702 -27.38 -22.59 -7.89
CA GLY A 702 -27.54 -23.73 -8.79
C GLY A 702 -26.25 -24.10 -9.50
N ARG A 703 -26.28 -25.22 -10.22
CA ARG A 703 -25.12 -25.76 -10.94
C ARG A 703 -25.49 -26.09 -12.38
N LEU A 704 -24.72 -25.57 -13.31
CA LEU A 704 -24.75 -25.94 -14.71
C LEU A 704 -23.64 -26.95 -14.98
N THR A 705 -24.00 -28.07 -15.63
CA THR A 705 -23.05 -29.11 -16.06
C THR A 705 -23.25 -29.38 -17.54
N ALA A 706 -22.19 -29.33 -18.34
CA ALA A 706 -22.25 -29.65 -19.76
C ALA A 706 -20.99 -30.32 -20.29
N SER A 707 -21.19 -31.35 -21.10
CA SER A 707 -20.14 -31.90 -21.95
C SER A 707 -19.93 -30.97 -23.14
N SER A 708 -18.67 -30.65 -23.44
CA SER A 708 -18.31 -29.81 -24.58
C SER A 708 -17.15 -30.43 -25.34
N GLN A 709 -17.07 -30.14 -26.64
CA GLN A 709 -15.92 -30.52 -27.47
C GLN A 709 -14.67 -29.72 -27.07
N ALA A 710 -13.50 -30.23 -27.44
CA ALA A 710 -12.20 -29.61 -27.18
C ALA A 710 -12.13 -28.19 -27.78
N GLY A 711 -11.80 -27.19 -26.97
CA GLY A 711 -11.73 -25.79 -27.36
C GLY A 711 -11.93 -24.83 -26.19
N LEU A 712 -12.02 -23.54 -26.52
CA LEU A 712 -12.36 -22.48 -25.58
C LEU A 712 -13.88 -22.36 -25.45
N VAL A 713 -14.38 -22.33 -24.21
CA VAL A 713 -15.78 -22.04 -23.89
C VAL A 713 -15.86 -20.88 -22.90
N LEU A 714 -16.99 -20.20 -22.86
CA LEU A 714 -17.23 -19.07 -21.96
C LEU A 714 -18.36 -19.42 -20.99
N ALA A 715 -18.05 -19.47 -19.70
CA ALA A 715 -19.05 -19.64 -18.65
C ALA A 715 -19.59 -18.26 -18.25
N GLU A 716 -20.83 -17.98 -18.64
CA GLU A 716 -21.53 -16.73 -18.32
C GLU A 716 -22.55 -16.95 -17.22
N LEU A 717 -22.53 -16.08 -16.19
CA LEU A 717 -23.56 -15.98 -15.18
C LEU A 717 -24.15 -14.57 -15.22
N THR A 718 -25.48 -14.46 -15.16
CA THR A 718 -26.18 -13.18 -15.04
C THR A 718 -27.13 -13.24 -13.87
N TRP A 719 -27.12 -12.22 -13.02
CA TRP A 719 -28.07 -12.07 -11.92
C TRP A 719 -28.90 -10.81 -12.16
N ALA A 720 -30.21 -10.99 -12.24
CA ALA A 720 -31.18 -9.90 -12.37
C ALA A 720 -32.18 -9.92 -11.22
N ASP A 721 -32.75 -8.77 -10.88
CA ASP A 721 -33.81 -8.67 -9.90
C ASP A 721 -35.19 -9.08 -10.46
N ALA A 722 -36.24 -8.89 -9.65
CA ALA A 722 -37.60 -9.30 -9.99
C ALA A 722 -38.18 -8.57 -11.21
N ASP A 723 -37.71 -7.37 -11.55
CA ASP A 723 -38.17 -6.61 -12.72
C ASP A 723 -37.34 -6.88 -13.98
N GLY A 724 -36.26 -7.65 -13.83
CA GLY A 724 -35.34 -8.02 -14.91
C GLY A 724 -34.15 -7.08 -15.06
N THR A 725 -33.97 -6.11 -14.15
CA THR A 725 -32.79 -5.24 -14.13
C THR A 725 -31.55 -6.06 -13.76
N LEU A 726 -30.52 -5.97 -14.61
CA LEU A 726 -29.25 -6.65 -14.38
C LEU A 726 -28.54 -6.05 -13.15
N ILE A 727 -28.20 -6.92 -12.21
CA ILE A 727 -27.47 -6.59 -11.00
C ILE A 727 -25.97 -6.79 -11.24
N ASP A 728 -25.61 -7.98 -11.70
CA ASP A 728 -24.23 -8.32 -11.98
C ASP A 728 -24.16 -9.42 -13.06
N ARG A 729 -22.99 -9.50 -13.68
CA ARG A 729 -22.65 -10.47 -14.72
C ARG A 729 -21.22 -10.96 -14.55
N GLU A 730 -21.02 -12.26 -14.67
CA GLU A 730 -19.72 -12.89 -14.82
C GLU A 730 -19.61 -13.56 -16.20
N CYS A 731 -18.42 -13.53 -16.78
CA CYS A 731 -18.08 -14.30 -17.97
C CYS A 731 -16.62 -14.75 -17.88
N LEU A 732 -16.40 -16.05 -17.70
CA LEU A 732 -15.07 -16.64 -17.52
C LEU A 732 -14.68 -17.47 -18.76
N PRO A 733 -13.49 -17.23 -19.36
CA PRO A 733 -12.95 -18.13 -20.36
C PRO A 733 -12.43 -19.41 -19.68
N LEU A 734 -12.92 -20.56 -20.13
CA LEU A 734 -12.54 -21.90 -19.66
C LEU A 734 -12.04 -22.73 -20.85
N SER A 735 -11.13 -23.67 -20.58
CA SER A 735 -10.64 -24.60 -21.58
C SER A 735 -11.24 -25.98 -21.35
N THR A 736 -11.75 -26.61 -22.40
CA THR A 736 -12.15 -28.02 -22.35
C THR A 736 -10.99 -28.97 -22.66
N ALA A 737 -9.81 -28.43 -23.02
CA ALA A 737 -8.56 -29.17 -23.12
C ALA A 737 -7.89 -29.32 -21.74
N SER A 738 -6.71 -29.96 -21.68
CA SER A 738 -5.91 -30.13 -20.46
C SER A 738 -5.14 -28.88 -20.04
N ASP A 739 -5.04 -27.89 -20.92
CA ASP A 739 -4.28 -26.65 -20.72
C ASP A 739 -5.03 -25.44 -21.30
N LEU A 740 -4.41 -24.26 -21.28
CA LEU A 740 -4.94 -23.00 -21.83
C LEU A 740 -4.48 -22.74 -23.28
N THR A 741 -3.92 -23.73 -23.97
CA THR A 741 -3.52 -23.60 -25.38
C THR A 741 -4.65 -23.12 -26.30
N PRO A 742 -5.94 -23.48 -26.09
CA PRO A 742 -7.04 -22.94 -26.89
C PRO A 742 -7.15 -21.41 -26.90
N LEU A 743 -6.62 -20.68 -25.90
CA LEU A 743 -6.56 -19.22 -25.94
C LEU A 743 -5.57 -18.71 -27.00
N LEU A 744 -4.47 -19.43 -27.23
CA LEU A 744 -3.46 -19.10 -28.25
C LEU A 744 -3.93 -19.41 -29.67
N ASP A 745 -4.88 -20.34 -29.80
CA ASP A 745 -5.40 -20.82 -31.09
C ASP A 745 -6.65 -20.05 -31.56
N LEU A 746 -7.09 -19.02 -30.81
CA LEU A 746 -8.20 -18.18 -31.22
C LEU A 746 -7.91 -17.45 -32.54
N GLU A 747 -8.88 -17.50 -33.45
CA GLU A 747 -8.85 -16.63 -34.63
C GLU A 747 -8.86 -15.15 -34.20
N PRO A 748 -8.20 -14.27 -34.98
CA PRO A 748 -8.23 -12.83 -34.70
C PRO A 748 -9.66 -12.27 -34.71
N ALA A 749 -10.06 -11.65 -33.61
CA ALA A 749 -11.29 -10.88 -33.54
C ALA A 749 -11.12 -9.52 -34.22
N LYS A 750 -12.24 -8.93 -34.67
CA LYS A 750 -12.29 -7.61 -35.29
C LYS A 750 -12.98 -6.64 -34.36
N LEU A 751 -12.31 -5.54 -34.09
CA LEU A 751 -12.81 -4.44 -33.27
C LEU A 751 -12.95 -3.18 -34.12
N SER A 752 -13.96 -2.37 -33.81
CA SER A 752 -13.92 -0.94 -34.09
C SER A 752 -13.82 -0.18 -32.77
N PHE A 753 -13.21 0.99 -32.78
CA PHE A 753 -13.15 1.84 -31.60
C PHE A 753 -13.41 3.30 -31.96
N HIS A 754 -13.96 4.02 -30.99
CA HIS A 754 -14.25 5.44 -31.08
C HIS A 754 -13.74 6.13 -29.81
N VAL A 755 -12.84 7.09 -29.99
CA VAL A 755 -12.35 7.94 -28.91
C VAL A 755 -13.28 9.14 -28.78
N GLU A 756 -13.87 9.31 -27.60
CA GLU A 756 -14.77 10.41 -27.30
C GLU A 756 -14.07 11.47 -26.44
N HIS A 757 -14.52 12.73 -26.56
CA HIS A 757 -14.21 13.84 -25.64
C HIS A 757 -12.72 13.97 -25.26
N SER A 758 -11.83 14.22 -26.23
CA SER A 758 -10.39 14.40 -26.01
C SER A 758 -9.73 13.26 -25.20
N GLY A 759 -10.23 12.03 -25.36
CA GLY A 759 -9.70 10.85 -24.68
C GLY A 759 -10.17 10.67 -23.24
N ALA A 760 -11.30 11.27 -22.87
CA ALA A 760 -11.97 11.00 -21.59
C ALA A 760 -12.75 9.67 -21.61
N SER A 761 -13.07 9.13 -22.78
CA SER A 761 -13.52 7.74 -22.90
C SER A 761 -13.22 7.12 -24.27
N VAL A 762 -13.10 5.80 -24.30
CA VAL A 762 -12.92 5.00 -25.52
C VAL A 762 -14.02 3.95 -25.58
N GLU A 763 -14.89 4.02 -26.58
CA GLU A 763 -15.83 2.94 -26.89
C GLU A 763 -15.16 1.94 -27.84
N VAL A 764 -15.25 0.65 -27.51
CA VAL A 764 -14.77 -0.46 -28.32
C VAL A 764 -15.94 -1.38 -28.63
N ALA A 765 -16.17 -1.68 -29.91
CA ALA A 765 -17.22 -2.55 -30.38
C ALA A 765 -16.64 -3.79 -31.06
N HIS A 766 -17.17 -4.95 -30.71
CA HIS A 766 -16.90 -6.19 -31.45
C HIS A 766 -17.66 -6.17 -32.78
N VAL A 767 -16.96 -6.35 -33.90
CA VAL A 767 -17.55 -6.32 -35.25
C VAL A 767 -17.35 -7.61 -36.06
N GLY A 768 -16.67 -8.62 -35.52
CA GLY A 768 -16.54 -9.93 -36.17
C GLY A 768 -15.51 -10.85 -35.54
N GLY A 769 -15.62 -12.15 -35.82
CA GLY A 769 -14.75 -13.19 -35.26
C GLY A 769 -15.21 -13.69 -33.88
N PRO A 770 -14.36 -14.45 -33.15
CA PRO A 770 -14.68 -14.94 -31.81
C PRO A 770 -14.67 -13.82 -30.78
N ALA A 771 -15.09 -14.12 -29.54
CA ALA A 771 -15.02 -13.21 -28.40
C ALA A 771 -13.59 -12.68 -28.19
N VAL A 772 -13.49 -11.45 -27.68
CA VAL A 772 -12.19 -10.83 -27.42
C VAL A 772 -11.81 -11.10 -25.97
N ILE A 773 -10.70 -11.80 -25.76
CA ILE A 773 -10.25 -12.19 -24.42
C ILE A 773 -9.21 -11.18 -23.92
N GLY A 774 -9.33 -10.76 -22.64
CA GLY A 774 -8.38 -9.87 -21.99
C GLY A 774 -8.27 -8.49 -22.64
N LEU A 775 -9.38 -7.96 -23.19
CA LEU A 775 -9.44 -6.61 -23.72
C LEU A 775 -9.13 -5.60 -22.61
N ARG A 776 -8.11 -4.77 -22.83
CA ARG A 776 -7.73 -3.70 -21.91
C ARG A 776 -7.26 -2.47 -22.65
N LEU A 777 -7.37 -1.34 -21.96
CA LEU A 777 -6.86 -0.06 -22.36
C LEU A 777 -5.88 0.41 -21.27
N SER A 778 -4.66 0.77 -21.66
CA SER A 778 -3.59 1.16 -20.73
C SER A 778 -2.92 2.46 -21.16
N ASP A 779 -2.21 3.09 -20.22
CA ASP A 779 -1.31 4.20 -20.50
C ASP A 779 -0.12 3.72 -21.35
N ASP A 780 0.20 4.44 -22.41
CA ASP A 780 1.33 4.15 -23.29
C ASP A 780 2.22 5.37 -23.51
N ARG A 781 2.11 6.37 -22.63
CA ARG A 781 3.06 7.48 -22.56
C ARG A 781 4.46 6.95 -22.21
N PRO A 782 5.53 7.72 -22.42
CA PRO A 782 6.86 7.33 -21.96
C PRO A 782 6.90 7.07 -20.44
N PRO A 783 7.72 6.11 -19.94
CA PRO A 783 7.81 5.77 -18.51
C PRO A 783 8.14 6.96 -17.58
N GLU A 784 8.88 7.94 -18.08
CA GLU A 784 9.26 9.17 -17.37
C GLU A 784 8.11 10.19 -17.22
N SER A 785 6.95 9.91 -17.81
CA SER A 785 5.79 10.82 -17.76
C SER A 785 5.22 10.92 -16.35
N THR A 786 4.88 12.14 -15.94
CA THR A 786 4.23 12.41 -14.65
C THR A 786 2.73 12.14 -14.70
N GLY A 787 2.17 11.82 -13.54
CA GLY A 787 0.74 11.55 -13.39
C GLY A 787 0.30 10.22 -14.00
N TRP A 788 -1.00 9.96 -13.97
CA TRP A 788 -1.58 8.65 -14.29
C TRP A 788 -2.81 8.77 -15.19
N ALA A 789 -2.96 7.80 -16.10
CA ALA A 789 -4.23 7.49 -16.73
C ALA A 789 -4.97 6.44 -15.88
N LEU A 790 -6.02 6.86 -15.18
CA LEU A 790 -6.92 5.95 -14.50
C LEU A 790 -7.98 5.46 -15.48
N VAL A 791 -7.86 4.19 -15.88
CA VAL A 791 -8.80 3.54 -16.79
C VAL A 791 -9.71 2.60 -15.99
N ASP A 792 -11.02 2.65 -16.23
CA ASP A 792 -11.97 1.67 -15.71
C ASP A 792 -11.89 0.34 -16.50
N GLY A 793 -10.98 -0.54 -16.06
CA GLY A 793 -10.83 -1.87 -16.66
C GLY A 793 -11.97 -2.83 -16.29
N ASP A 794 -12.26 -3.75 -17.22
CA ASP A 794 -13.12 -4.92 -17.01
C ASP A 794 -12.42 -6.16 -17.60
N PRO A 795 -12.05 -7.16 -16.79
CA PRO A 795 -11.31 -8.33 -17.26
C PRO A 795 -12.17 -9.32 -18.05
N ARG A 796 -13.51 -9.17 -18.06
CA ARG A 796 -14.41 -10.09 -18.77
C ARG A 796 -14.15 -10.08 -20.28
N PRO A 797 -14.36 -11.21 -20.98
CA PRO A 797 -14.43 -11.24 -22.43
C PRO A 797 -15.44 -10.22 -22.99
N LEU A 798 -15.14 -9.65 -24.17
CA LEU A 798 -16.12 -8.91 -24.97
C LEU A 798 -16.76 -9.90 -25.95
N LEU A 799 -18.05 -10.21 -25.78
CA LEU A 799 -18.73 -11.20 -26.62
C LEU A 799 -19.03 -10.64 -28.02
N PRO A 800 -19.28 -11.51 -29.02
CA PRO A 800 -19.68 -11.07 -30.34
C PRO A 800 -20.90 -10.14 -30.34
N GLY A 801 -20.75 -8.98 -30.99
CA GLY A 801 -21.77 -7.93 -31.06
C GLY A 801 -21.86 -7.00 -29.85
N GLU A 802 -21.06 -7.24 -28.79
CA GLU A 802 -21.03 -6.35 -27.62
C GLU A 802 -20.19 -5.10 -27.86
N ARG A 803 -20.42 -4.10 -26.98
CA ARG A 803 -19.62 -2.89 -26.87
C ARG A 803 -19.15 -2.73 -25.43
N ARG A 804 -17.96 -2.16 -25.27
CA ARG A 804 -17.40 -1.75 -23.97
C ARG A 804 -16.92 -0.33 -24.07
N ARG A 805 -17.34 0.49 -23.13
CA ARG A 805 -16.81 1.84 -22.95
C ARG A 805 -15.81 1.82 -21.81
N PHE A 806 -14.65 2.40 -22.04
CA PHE A 806 -13.64 2.70 -21.04
C PHE A 806 -13.68 4.20 -20.74
N ALA A 807 -13.99 4.61 -19.52
CA ALA A 807 -13.68 5.94 -19.00
C ALA A 807 -12.19 6.06 -18.67
N VAL A 808 -11.64 7.24 -18.95
CA VAL A 808 -10.24 7.58 -18.69
C VAL A 808 -10.18 8.89 -17.94
N GLU A 809 -9.61 8.85 -16.74
CA GLU A 809 -9.36 10.01 -15.91
C GLU A 809 -7.86 10.27 -15.84
N TRP A 810 -7.44 11.49 -16.21
CA TRP A 810 -6.03 11.89 -16.17
C TRP A 810 -5.76 12.66 -14.88
N ARG A 811 -4.90 12.13 -14.02
CA ARG A 811 -4.53 12.75 -12.73
C ARG A 811 -3.07 13.19 -12.73
N HIS A 812 -2.81 14.41 -12.29
CA HIS A 812 -1.46 14.99 -12.20
C HIS A 812 -0.66 14.92 -13.53
N ASP A 813 -1.36 14.87 -14.66
CA ASP A 813 -0.80 14.83 -16.01
C ASP A 813 -0.58 16.25 -16.56
N THR A 814 0.53 16.44 -17.27
CA THR A 814 0.89 17.71 -17.92
C THR A 814 1.41 17.50 -19.35
N GLY A 815 1.35 16.28 -19.88
CA GLY A 815 1.97 15.87 -21.14
C GLY A 815 0.97 15.48 -22.24
N PRO A 816 1.47 15.10 -23.42
CA PRO A 816 0.64 14.50 -24.45
C PRO A 816 0.09 13.15 -23.97
N ARG A 817 -1.16 12.87 -24.32
CA ARG A 817 -1.89 11.69 -23.85
C ARG A 817 -1.85 10.60 -24.91
N ARG A 818 -1.46 9.40 -24.50
CA ARG A 818 -1.38 8.22 -25.36
C ARG A 818 -1.92 7.01 -24.61
N LEU A 819 -2.80 6.27 -25.27
CA LEU A 819 -3.36 5.03 -24.75
C LEU A 819 -3.05 3.88 -25.70
N LEU A 820 -3.03 2.67 -25.16
CA LEU A 820 -2.81 1.43 -25.91
C LEU A 820 -3.95 0.46 -25.64
N LEU A 821 -4.62 0.03 -26.71
CA LEU A 821 -5.64 -1.01 -26.67
C LEU A 821 -5.01 -2.36 -27.01
N GLU A 822 -5.12 -3.33 -26.09
CA GLU A 822 -4.56 -4.68 -26.23
C GLU A 822 -5.58 -5.76 -25.88
N SER A 823 -5.42 -6.94 -26.47
CA SER A 823 -6.12 -8.16 -26.08
C SER A 823 -5.31 -9.40 -26.46
N TRP A 824 -5.84 -10.61 -26.21
CA TRP A 824 -5.22 -11.87 -26.61
C TRP A 824 -5.25 -12.13 -28.11
N ASN A 825 -6.37 -11.81 -28.74
CA ASN A 825 -6.69 -12.21 -30.11
C ASN A 825 -7.01 -11.01 -31.01
N THR A 826 -6.39 -9.86 -30.74
CA THR A 826 -6.42 -8.67 -31.63
C THR A 826 -5.03 -8.07 -31.75
N GLN A 827 -4.77 -7.34 -32.84
CA GLN A 827 -3.56 -6.55 -32.95
C GLN A 827 -3.61 -5.36 -31.97
N PRO A 828 -2.51 -5.04 -31.25
CA PRO A 828 -2.45 -3.84 -30.43
C PRO A 828 -2.71 -2.59 -31.26
N SER A 829 -3.44 -1.61 -30.69
CA SER A 829 -3.76 -0.35 -31.36
C SER A 829 -3.39 0.84 -30.49
N ASP A 830 -2.50 1.69 -31.00
CA ASP A 830 -2.13 2.97 -30.39
C ASP A 830 -3.22 4.01 -30.62
N LEU A 831 -3.62 4.70 -29.55
CA LEU A 831 -4.61 5.77 -29.57
C LEU A 831 -3.92 7.07 -29.15
N GLU A 832 -3.53 7.88 -30.13
CA GLU A 832 -3.06 9.25 -29.89
C GLU A 832 -4.27 10.16 -29.66
N LEU A 833 -4.29 10.83 -28.51
CA LEU A 833 -5.37 11.72 -28.11
C LEU A 833 -4.93 13.16 -28.44
N ALA A 834 -5.72 13.83 -29.29
CA ALA A 834 -5.47 15.21 -29.72
C ALA A 834 -5.81 16.26 -28.65
#